data_AF-A0A8B9CXY9-F1
#
_entry.id   AF-A0A8B9CXY9-F1
#
_cell.length_a   1.000
_cell.length_b   1.000
_cell.length_c   1.000
_cell.angle_alpha   90.00
_cell.angle_beta   90.00
_cell.angle_gamma   90.00
#
_symmetry.space_group_name_H-M   'P 1'
#
loop_
_entity.id
_entity.type
_entity.pdbx_description
1 polymer ?
#
loop_
_entity_poly.entity_id
_entity_poly.type
_entity_poly.pdbx_seq_one_letter_code
_entity_poly.pdbx_strand_id
1 'polypeptide(L)'
;MSWKSFNRGDVFLLDLGQLIIQWNGPESNRAERLKAMTLAKDIRDRERGGRAKVGVVEGEDEGATPELVQVLLQVLGEKRDIKAAIPDNKVDQIHNSSLKLYHVSDASGNLVIQEIAIRPLTQDMLQHEDCYILDQGGHKIFVWKGKNSNKEEKQQAMSRALGFIKAKNYPSSTSVETENDGSESAVFRQLFQKWTVPSQSSGLGKTHTVGKVAKVEQVKFDATTLHAKPQMAAQQKMVDDGSGEVEVGCGKHAGPLWGSPRRCGETPWGCRRGGAEDAPASAAPSSSRQVWRVENQELVPVDKRWLGHFYGGDCYLVLYTYYVGPKVNRIVYIWQGRQASTDELAASAYQAVILDQKYNNEPVQVRVTMGKEPAHLMAIFKGRMVVYAGGTSRASSTEPMPSTRLFQVHGTNEYNTKAFEVPVRASSLNSNDVFVLKTPSCCYLWYGKGCSGDEREMGKTVADIISKTEKPVIAEGQEPPEFWVALGGKSQYANNKRLQEENSSVPPRLFECSNKTGRFLATEIVDFTQDDMDENDVYLLDTWDQVFFWIGKGASEAEKEAAAVMAQEYLRSDPSGRDLDTPIIVVKQGCEPPTFTGWFLAWDPLCWSDKKSYEELKAELGDTSNIGQLVSGLTSKEVFTATTTLTPTKLETFPLDVLMNTAAEDLPRGVDPSRKEVSRVGGSGGGARAGEAPQLKLSLISSPSNTSPTRTSRLFSA
;
A
#
# COMPACT_ATOMS: atom_id res chain seq x y z
N MET A 1 12.40 4.69 -24.16
CA MET A 1 12.68 5.92 -23.38
C MET A 1 13.46 6.87 -24.29
N SER A 2 13.04 8.13 -24.44
CA SER A 2 13.67 9.09 -25.36
C SER A 2 13.40 10.53 -24.91
N TRP A 3 14.34 11.44 -25.21
CA TRP A 3 14.18 12.90 -25.00
C TRP A 3 12.94 13.50 -25.66
N LYS A 4 12.34 12.84 -26.67
CA LYS A 4 11.09 13.30 -27.31
C LYS A 4 9.88 13.35 -26.37
N SER A 5 9.93 12.61 -25.26
CA SER A 5 8.88 12.60 -24.23
C SER A 5 9.01 13.77 -23.24
N PHE A 6 10.18 14.41 -23.16
CA PHE A 6 10.46 15.46 -22.20
C PHE A 6 9.87 16.79 -22.67
N ASN A 7 9.47 17.62 -21.71
CA ASN A 7 9.18 19.03 -21.93
C ASN A 7 9.76 19.87 -20.78
N ARG A 8 9.81 21.19 -20.96
CA ARG A 8 10.46 22.09 -20.00
C ARG A 8 9.63 22.35 -18.73
N GLY A 9 8.33 22.08 -18.75
CA GLY A 9 7.39 22.35 -17.65
C GLY A 9 7.22 21.21 -16.66
N ASP A 10 7.47 19.97 -17.08
CA ASP A 10 7.19 18.80 -16.23
C ASP A 10 8.43 18.25 -15.51
N VAL A 11 8.17 17.36 -14.54
CA VAL A 11 9.18 16.55 -13.85
C VAL A 11 9.09 15.11 -14.31
N PHE A 12 10.23 14.49 -14.62
CA PHE A 12 10.31 13.14 -15.17
C PHE A 12 11.10 12.23 -14.24
N LEU A 13 10.60 11.01 -13.99
CA LEU A 13 11.33 9.96 -13.29
C LEU A 13 11.83 8.92 -14.30
N LEU A 14 13.15 8.80 -14.43
CA LEU A 14 13.79 7.73 -15.18
C LEU A 14 14.21 6.62 -14.22
N ASP A 15 13.50 5.52 -14.26
CA ASP A 15 13.76 4.36 -13.42
C ASP A 15 14.63 3.31 -14.15
N LEU A 16 15.82 3.06 -13.59
CA LEU A 16 16.83 2.11 -14.10
C LEU A 16 17.03 0.92 -13.14
N GLY A 17 16.07 0.65 -12.24
CA GLY A 17 16.16 -0.45 -11.29
C GLY A 17 16.92 -0.05 -10.01
N GLN A 18 18.25 -0.04 -10.08
CA GLN A 18 19.12 0.34 -8.95
C GLN A 18 19.33 1.85 -8.81
N LEU A 19 18.99 2.62 -9.85
CA LEU A 19 19.08 4.07 -9.90
C LEU A 19 17.77 4.64 -10.45
N ILE A 20 17.21 5.62 -9.75
CA ILE A 20 16.05 6.40 -10.17
C ILE A 20 16.55 7.82 -10.34
N ILE A 21 16.40 8.40 -11.53
CA ILE A 21 16.79 9.78 -11.81
C ILE A 21 15.54 10.62 -11.94
N GLN A 22 15.36 11.57 -11.02
CA GLN A 22 14.40 12.65 -11.17
C GLN A 22 15.03 13.77 -11.99
N TRP A 23 14.51 14.05 -13.18
CA TRP A 23 14.88 15.20 -13.98
C TRP A 23 13.78 16.26 -13.89
N ASN A 24 14.13 17.44 -13.40
CA ASN A 24 13.20 18.56 -13.26
C ASN A 24 13.28 19.46 -14.48
N GLY A 25 12.15 19.73 -15.13
CA GLY A 25 12.07 20.73 -16.18
C GLY A 25 12.48 22.12 -15.68
N PRO A 26 13.20 22.93 -16.48
CA PRO A 26 13.61 24.28 -16.07
C PRO A 26 12.44 25.22 -15.70
N GLU A 27 11.25 24.94 -16.23
CA GLU A 27 10.01 25.69 -16.01
C GLU A 27 9.06 24.95 -15.05
N SER A 28 9.47 23.80 -14.48
CA SER A 28 8.65 23.02 -13.55
C SER A 28 8.50 23.70 -12.19
N ASN A 29 7.31 23.56 -11.60
CA ASN A 29 6.99 24.22 -10.34
C ASN A 29 7.44 23.39 -9.12
N ARG A 30 7.56 24.06 -7.97
CA ARG A 30 8.07 23.44 -6.73
C ARG A 30 7.20 22.28 -6.24
N ALA A 31 5.88 22.33 -6.45
CA ALA A 31 4.96 21.30 -6.00
C ALA A 31 5.12 20.01 -6.81
N GLU A 32 5.30 20.11 -8.13
CA GLU A 32 5.60 18.98 -9.01
C GLU A 32 6.93 18.31 -8.64
N ARG A 33 7.97 19.12 -8.41
CA ARG A 33 9.29 18.62 -7.99
C ARG A 33 9.21 17.85 -6.67
N LEU A 34 8.44 18.36 -5.71
CA LEU A 34 8.22 17.71 -4.41
C LEU A 34 7.42 16.40 -4.57
N LYS A 35 6.36 16.41 -5.37
CA LYS A 35 5.52 15.21 -5.63
C LYS A 35 6.32 14.12 -6.33
N ALA A 36 7.09 14.47 -7.35
CA ALA A 36 7.97 13.55 -8.05
C ALA A 36 9.03 12.97 -7.10
N MET A 37 9.56 13.78 -6.17
CA MET A 37 10.52 13.33 -5.17
C MET A 37 9.91 12.32 -4.21
N THR A 38 8.71 12.60 -3.71
CA THR A 38 7.97 11.68 -2.85
C THR A 38 7.69 10.37 -3.58
N LEU A 39 7.29 10.43 -4.86
CA LEU A 39 7.09 9.24 -5.68
C LEU A 39 8.40 8.46 -5.91
N ALA A 40 9.51 9.13 -6.21
CA ALA A 40 10.80 8.47 -6.40
C ALA A 40 11.29 7.79 -5.10
N LYS A 41 11.09 8.43 -3.95
CA LYS A 41 11.36 7.86 -2.63
C LYS A 41 10.45 6.66 -2.36
N ASP A 42 9.18 6.76 -2.71
CA ASP A 42 8.23 5.66 -2.59
C ASP A 42 8.63 4.48 -3.48
N ILE A 43 9.00 4.67 -4.75
CA ILE A 43 9.49 3.58 -5.61
C ILE A 43 10.75 2.95 -5.00
N ARG A 44 11.71 3.76 -4.54
CA ARG A 44 12.92 3.30 -3.87
C ARG A 44 12.60 2.42 -2.66
N ASP A 45 11.77 2.91 -1.75
CA ASP A 45 11.55 2.29 -0.45
C ASP A 45 10.60 1.10 -0.56
N ARG A 46 9.52 1.28 -1.33
CA ARG A 46 8.39 0.35 -1.42
C ARG A 46 8.60 -0.75 -2.44
N GLU A 47 9.18 -0.43 -3.59
CA GLU A 47 9.35 -1.39 -4.69
C GLU A 47 10.76 -1.98 -4.75
N ARG A 48 11.77 -1.21 -4.30
CA ARG A 48 13.18 -1.65 -4.35
C ARG A 48 13.75 -2.04 -2.99
N GLY A 49 12.93 -1.98 -1.93
CA GLY A 49 13.33 -2.29 -0.57
C GLY A 49 14.48 -1.40 -0.12
N GLY A 50 14.42 -0.10 -0.42
CA GLY A 50 15.39 0.92 0.01
C GLY A 50 16.76 0.85 -0.68
N ARG A 51 17.01 -0.13 -1.56
CA ARG A 51 18.32 -0.37 -2.17
C ARG A 51 18.62 0.48 -3.41
N ALA A 52 17.59 1.06 -4.02
CA ALA A 52 17.79 1.95 -5.15
C ALA A 52 18.34 3.31 -4.69
N LYS A 53 19.12 3.97 -5.54
CA LYS A 53 19.56 5.35 -5.32
C LYS A 53 18.62 6.28 -6.07
N VAL A 54 18.29 7.42 -5.48
CA VAL A 54 17.52 8.48 -6.14
C VAL A 54 18.49 9.63 -6.41
N GLY A 55 18.69 9.96 -7.68
CA GLY A 55 19.47 11.11 -8.12
C GLY A 55 18.55 12.18 -8.68
N VAL A 56 18.91 13.45 -8.51
CA VAL A 56 18.11 14.59 -8.98
C VAL A 56 18.95 15.42 -9.94
N VAL A 57 18.39 15.75 -11.10
CA VAL A 57 18.99 16.61 -12.12
C VAL A 57 18.08 17.82 -12.30
N GLU A 58 18.59 19.01 -11.98
CA GLU A 58 17.87 20.26 -12.23
C GLU A 58 18.11 20.68 -13.68
N GLY A 59 17.05 20.81 -14.48
CA GLY A 59 17.18 21.16 -15.89
C GLY A 59 17.75 22.56 -16.13
N GLU A 60 17.60 23.46 -15.17
CA GLU A 60 18.21 24.79 -15.15
C GLU A 60 19.71 24.79 -14.82
N ASP A 61 20.20 23.75 -14.15
CA ASP A 61 21.60 23.62 -13.71
C ASP A 61 22.07 22.16 -13.80
N GLU A 62 22.05 21.62 -15.01
CA GLU A 62 22.51 20.24 -15.26
C GLU A 62 24.00 20.06 -14.94
N GLY A 63 24.77 21.16 -14.89
CA GLY A 63 26.18 21.17 -14.53
C GLY A 63 26.45 20.81 -13.07
N ALA A 64 25.46 20.90 -12.19
CA ALA A 64 25.58 20.51 -10.79
C ALA A 64 25.69 18.99 -10.58
N THR A 65 25.20 18.18 -11.53
CA THR A 65 25.17 16.71 -11.43
C THR A 65 25.60 16.03 -12.74
N PRO A 66 26.85 16.22 -13.17
CA PRO A 66 27.31 15.78 -14.49
C PRO A 66 27.26 14.26 -14.67
N GLU A 67 27.43 13.48 -13.60
CA GLU A 67 27.40 12.00 -13.65
C GLU A 67 26.00 11.47 -14.00
N LEU A 68 24.96 12.08 -13.44
CA LEU A 68 23.57 11.70 -13.72
C LEU A 68 23.14 12.11 -15.13
N VAL A 69 23.59 13.28 -15.59
CA VAL A 69 23.37 13.74 -16.96
C VAL A 69 24.02 12.80 -17.96
N GLN A 70 25.23 12.30 -17.67
CA GLN A 70 25.89 11.31 -18.51
C GLN A 70 25.06 10.01 -18.64
N VAL A 71 24.47 9.52 -17.55
CA VAL A 71 23.55 8.37 -17.61
C VAL A 71 22.32 8.68 -18.44
N LEU A 72 21.71 9.84 -18.25
CA LEU A 72 20.54 10.27 -19.05
C LEU A 72 20.88 10.27 -20.54
N LEU A 73 22.03 10.84 -20.93
CA LEU A 73 22.48 10.86 -22.33
C LEU A 73 22.77 9.45 -22.88
N GLN A 74 23.30 8.55 -22.06
CA GLN A 74 23.56 7.18 -22.50
C GLN A 74 22.29 6.35 -22.68
N VAL A 75 21.30 6.53 -21.80
CA VAL A 75 20.03 5.79 -21.84
C VAL A 75 19.08 6.37 -22.89
N LEU A 76 18.98 7.70 -22.96
CA LEU A 76 18.02 8.41 -23.79
C LEU A 76 18.59 8.85 -25.14
N GLY A 77 19.92 8.78 -25.32
CA GLY A 77 20.65 9.26 -26.48
C GLY A 77 21.05 10.73 -26.38
N GLU A 78 21.55 11.30 -27.48
CA GLU A 78 21.86 12.72 -27.57
C GLU A 78 20.63 13.57 -27.24
N LYS A 79 20.82 14.52 -26.32
CA LYS A 79 19.81 15.50 -25.96
C LYS A 79 19.59 16.44 -27.14
N ARG A 80 18.39 16.37 -27.73
CA ARG A 80 17.89 17.29 -28.75
C ARG A 80 16.90 18.26 -28.12
N ASP A 81 16.43 19.25 -28.88
CA ASP A 81 15.50 20.28 -28.40
C ASP A 81 14.34 19.68 -27.60
N ILE A 82 14.31 19.99 -26.31
CA ILE A 82 13.24 19.60 -25.39
C ILE A 82 12.03 20.49 -25.69
N LYS A 83 10.84 19.89 -25.74
CA LYS A 83 9.60 20.62 -26.03
C LYS A 83 9.37 21.73 -24.99
N ALA A 84 8.83 22.87 -25.44
CA ALA A 84 8.39 23.92 -24.53
C ALA A 84 7.37 23.38 -23.52
N ALA A 85 7.28 24.01 -22.35
CA ALA A 85 6.23 23.72 -21.38
C ALA A 85 4.86 23.85 -22.08
N ILE A 86 4.01 22.84 -21.89
CA ILE A 86 2.64 22.92 -22.38
C ILE A 86 1.86 23.58 -21.24
N PRO A 87 1.20 24.73 -21.47
CA PRO A 87 0.34 25.31 -20.44
C PRO A 87 -0.74 24.29 -20.06
N ASP A 88 -0.97 24.09 -18.76
CA ASP A 88 -1.93 23.10 -18.23
C ASP A 88 -3.26 23.15 -19.01
N ASN A 89 -3.81 24.35 -19.19
CA ASN A 89 -5.03 24.65 -19.94
C ASN A 89 -5.14 24.05 -21.36
N LYS A 90 -4.01 23.72 -22.03
CA LYS A 90 -3.97 23.09 -23.37
C LYS A 90 -3.88 21.56 -23.30
N VAL A 91 -3.25 20.99 -22.28
CA VAL A 91 -3.29 19.54 -22.01
C VAL A 91 -4.73 19.11 -21.71
N ASP A 92 -5.45 19.97 -20.99
CA ASP A 92 -6.86 19.89 -20.63
C ASP A 92 -7.77 19.69 -21.86
N GLN A 93 -7.55 20.45 -22.94
CA GLN A 93 -8.35 20.37 -24.16
C GLN A 93 -8.03 19.10 -24.99
N ILE A 94 -6.79 18.60 -24.94
CA ILE A 94 -6.34 17.42 -25.69
C ILE A 94 -6.84 16.13 -25.03
N HIS A 95 -6.79 16.02 -23.70
CA HIS A 95 -7.36 14.88 -22.98
C HIS A 95 -8.90 14.88 -22.98
N ASN A 96 -9.53 16.06 -23.02
CA ASN A 96 -11.00 16.14 -23.01
C ASN A 96 -11.66 15.78 -24.35
N SER A 97 -10.94 15.88 -25.47
CA SER A 97 -11.45 15.61 -26.83
C SER A 97 -11.28 14.18 -27.33
N SER A 98 -10.67 13.27 -26.54
CA SER A 98 -10.25 11.95 -27.02
C SER A 98 -11.19 10.78 -26.69
N LEU A 99 -12.21 10.97 -25.84
CA LEU A 99 -13.17 9.92 -25.47
C LEU A 99 -14.30 9.81 -26.51
N LYS A 100 -14.28 8.72 -27.28
CA LYS A 100 -15.22 8.47 -28.38
C LYS A 100 -15.87 7.10 -28.27
N LEU A 101 -17.18 7.03 -28.46
CA LEU A 101 -17.94 5.78 -28.51
C LEU A 101 -18.22 5.38 -29.96
N TYR A 102 -17.94 4.13 -30.29
CA TYR A 102 -18.16 3.55 -31.61
C TYR A 102 -19.08 2.33 -31.52
N HIS A 103 -19.97 2.18 -32.49
CA HIS A 103 -20.82 1.01 -32.70
C HIS A 103 -20.08 -0.02 -33.53
N VAL A 104 -20.24 -1.29 -33.20
CA VAL A 104 -19.81 -2.42 -34.05
C VAL A 104 -21.08 -3.07 -34.60
N SER A 105 -21.37 -2.88 -35.91
CA SER A 105 -22.59 -3.39 -36.55
C SER A 105 -22.28 -4.34 -37.70
N ASP A 106 -23.06 -5.41 -37.83
CA ASP A 106 -23.02 -6.38 -38.92
C ASP A 106 -24.13 -6.21 -39.99
N ALA A 107 -24.97 -5.18 -39.87
CA ALA A 107 -26.22 -5.02 -40.62
C ALA A 107 -26.08 -4.98 -42.16
N SER A 108 -24.86 -4.83 -42.68
CA SER A 108 -24.56 -4.83 -44.13
C SER A 108 -23.98 -6.15 -44.64
N GLY A 109 -23.93 -7.20 -43.81
CA GLY A 109 -23.24 -8.46 -44.10
C GLY A 109 -21.71 -8.37 -43.98
N ASN A 110 -21.19 -7.16 -43.71
CA ASN A 110 -19.81 -6.87 -43.33
C ASN A 110 -19.82 -6.07 -42.02
N LEU A 111 -18.95 -6.45 -41.08
CA LEU A 111 -18.82 -5.77 -39.78
C LEU A 111 -18.11 -4.42 -39.92
N VAL A 112 -18.81 -3.32 -39.62
CA VAL A 112 -18.34 -1.91 -39.74
C VAL A 112 -18.26 -1.26 -38.34
N ILE A 113 -17.24 -0.42 -38.11
CA ILE A 113 -17.09 0.40 -36.90
C ILE A 113 -17.55 1.83 -37.23
N GLN A 114 -18.59 2.32 -36.56
CA GLN A 114 -19.17 3.65 -36.79
C GLN A 114 -19.07 4.52 -35.53
N GLU A 115 -18.58 5.75 -35.64
CA GLU A 115 -18.56 6.70 -34.51
C GLU A 115 -20.00 7.13 -34.18
N ILE A 116 -20.41 6.96 -32.93
CA ILE A 116 -21.78 7.27 -32.45
C ILE A 116 -21.78 8.59 -31.69
N ALA A 117 -20.82 8.78 -30.80
CA ALA A 117 -20.82 9.90 -29.88
C ALA A 117 -19.41 10.29 -29.42
N ILE A 118 -19.26 11.58 -29.15
CA ILE A 118 -18.20 12.18 -28.34
C ILE A 118 -18.84 12.69 -27.04
N ARG A 119 -18.06 12.87 -25.96
CA ARG A 119 -18.62 13.30 -24.65
C ARG A 119 -19.60 14.49 -24.77
N PRO A 120 -20.66 14.55 -23.95
CA PRO A 120 -20.98 13.64 -22.84
C PRO A 120 -21.58 12.30 -23.32
N LEU A 121 -21.10 11.19 -22.74
CA LEU A 121 -21.65 9.86 -23.01
C LEU A 121 -22.70 9.53 -21.96
N THR A 122 -23.83 8.97 -22.35
CA THR A 122 -24.90 8.55 -21.44
C THR A 122 -25.14 7.05 -21.58
N GLN A 123 -25.58 6.39 -20.50
CA GLN A 123 -25.73 4.93 -20.48
C GLN A 123 -26.70 4.42 -21.56
N ASP A 124 -27.72 5.19 -21.92
CA ASP A 124 -28.68 4.85 -22.98
C ASP A 124 -28.07 4.74 -24.39
N MET A 125 -26.82 5.17 -24.57
CA MET A 125 -26.07 4.96 -25.81
C MET A 125 -25.61 3.51 -26.02
N LEU A 126 -25.65 2.67 -24.97
CA LEU A 126 -25.27 1.26 -25.02
C LEU A 126 -26.52 0.38 -25.11
N GLN A 127 -26.80 -0.17 -26.29
CA GLN A 127 -27.91 -1.10 -26.50
C GLN A 127 -27.50 -2.54 -26.17
N HIS A 128 -28.37 -3.27 -25.49
CA HIS A 128 -28.10 -4.64 -25.03
C HIS A 128 -27.87 -5.63 -26.18
N GLU A 129 -28.34 -5.30 -27.37
CA GLU A 129 -28.31 -6.11 -28.59
C GLU A 129 -27.00 -5.97 -29.38
N ASP A 130 -26.13 -5.03 -29.00
CA ASP A 130 -24.99 -4.60 -29.81
C ASP A 130 -23.65 -4.72 -29.07
N CYS A 131 -22.54 -4.58 -29.82
CA CYS A 131 -21.20 -4.38 -29.25
C CYS A 131 -20.68 -2.97 -29.54
N TYR A 132 -19.92 -2.41 -28.60
CA TYR A 132 -19.37 -1.07 -28.70
C TYR A 132 -17.88 -1.04 -28.39
N ILE A 133 -17.19 -0.06 -29.00
CA ILE A 133 -15.80 0.26 -28.70
C ILE A 133 -15.76 1.66 -28.10
N LEU A 134 -15.24 1.78 -26.88
CA LEU A 134 -14.99 3.07 -26.24
C LEU A 134 -13.49 3.37 -26.30
N ASP A 135 -13.15 4.40 -27.06
CA ASP A 135 -11.77 4.81 -27.35
C ASP A 135 -11.36 5.97 -26.44
N GLN A 136 -10.28 5.79 -25.68
CA GLN A 136 -9.67 6.85 -24.87
C GLN A 136 -8.40 7.43 -25.55
N GLY A 137 -8.47 7.71 -26.85
CA GLY A 137 -7.36 8.32 -27.60
C GLY A 137 -6.09 7.49 -27.63
N GLY A 138 -6.20 6.16 -27.65
CA GLY A 138 -5.04 5.26 -27.68
C GLY A 138 -4.37 4.97 -26.33
N HIS A 139 -4.85 5.52 -25.21
CA HIS A 139 -4.39 5.12 -23.87
C HIS A 139 -4.99 3.77 -23.44
N LYS A 140 -6.31 3.64 -23.62
CA LYS A 140 -7.06 2.42 -23.31
C LYS A 140 -8.25 2.30 -24.25
N ILE A 141 -8.57 1.08 -24.65
CA ILE A 141 -9.75 0.76 -25.45
C ILE A 141 -10.63 -0.18 -24.64
N PHE A 142 -11.90 0.15 -24.46
CA PHE A 142 -12.88 -0.78 -23.89
C PHE A 142 -13.73 -1.39 -24.99
N VAL A 143 -13.97 -2.68 -24.88
CA VAL A 143 -14.90 -3.43 -25.72
C VAL A 143 -16.10 -3.80 -24.87
N TRP A 144 -17.21 -3.10 -25.04
CA TRP A 144 -18.44 -3.41 -24.33
C TRP A 144 -19.29 -4.40 -25.15
N LYS A 145 -19.72 -5.48 -24.51
CA LYS A 145 -20.49 -6.57 -25.13
C LYS A 145 -21.89 -6.63 -24.56
N GLY A 146 -22.88 -6.28 -25.38
CA GLY A 146 -24.30 -6.40 -25.04
C GLY A 146 -24.69 -7.83 -24.66
N LYS A 147 -25.54 -7.97 -23.64
CA LYS A 147 -25.99 -9.28 -23.16
C LYS A 147 -26.76 -10.05 -24.24
N ASN A 148 -27.48 -9.33 -25.10
CA ASN A 148 -28.27 -9.86 -26.20
C ASN A 148 -27.53 -9.85 -27.55
N SER A 149 -26.28 -9.38 -27.62
CA SER A 149 -25.56 -9.33 -28.90
C SER A 149 -25.18 -10.71 -29.43
N ASN A 150 -25.03 -10.79 -30.75
CA ASN A 150 -24.89 -12.05 -31.46
C ASN A 150 -23.53 -12.72 -31.18
N LYS A 151 -23.45 -14.05 -31.38
CA LYS A 151 -22.29 -14.85 -30.96
C LYS A 151 -21.05 -14.50 -31.78
N GLU A 152 -21.25 -14.21 -33.06
CA GLU A 152 -20.23 -13.81 -34.02
C GLU A 152 -19.63 -12.45 -33.65
N GLU A 153 -20.44 -11.46 -33.26
CA GLU A 153 -20.04 -10.15 -32.77
C GLU A 153 -19.23 -10.25 -31.48
N LYS A 154 -19.71 -11.01 -30.49
CA LYS A 154 -19.01 -11.21 -29.21
C LYS A 154 -17.64 -11.87 -29.38
N GLN A 155 -17.51 -12.77 -30.36
CA GLN A 155 -16.25 -13.47 -30.67
C GLN A 155 -15.30 -12.59 -31.48
N GLN A 156 -15.82 -11.75 -32.38
CA GLN A 156 -15.01 -10.87 -33.23
C GLN A 156 -14.67 -9.51 -32.59
N ALA A 157 -15.41 -9.05 -31.58
CA ALA A 157 -15.23 -7.71 -30.97
C ALA A 157 -13.80 -7.45 -30.48
N MET A 158 -13.14 -8.45 -29.88
CA MET A 158 -11.74 -8.33 -29.43
C MET A 158 -10.76 -8.20 -30.61
N SER A 159 -10.95 -9.01 -31.67
CA SER A 159 -10.13 -8.92 -32.89
C SER A 159 -10.32 -7.58 -33.58
N ARG A 160 -11.54 -7.02 -33.54
CA ARG A 160 -11.85 -5.70 -34.10
C ARG A 160 -11.25 -4.56 -33.30
N ALA A 161 -11.22 -4.63 -31.98
CA ALA A 161 -10.51 -3.65 -31.15
C ALA A 161 -9.00 -3.63 -31.47
N LEU A 162 -8.39 -4.80 -31.67
CA LEU A 162 -6.99 -4.90 -32.12
C LEU A 162 -6.79 -4.36 -33.55
N GLY A 163 -7.74 -4.61 -34.46
CA GLY A 163 -7.74 -4.02 -35.80
C GLY A 163 -7.93 -2.50 -35.79
N PHE A 164 -8.78 -2.00 -34.89
CA PHE A 164 -9.06 -0.58 -34.68
C PHE A 164 -7.82 0.17 -34.17
N ILE A 165 -7.08 -0.40 -33.22
CA ILE A 165 -5.77 0.10 -32.76
C ILE A 165 -4.81 0.27 -33.94
N LYS A 166 -4.71 -0.74 -34.80
CA LYS A 166 -3.85 -0.68 -36.00
C LYS A 166 -4.32 0.38 -36.99
N ALA A 167 -5.62 0.47 -37.26
CA ALA A 167 -6.20 1.40 -38.22
C ALA A 167 -6.08 2.87 -37.78
N LYS A 168 -6.20 3.13 -36.47
CA LYS A 168 -5.99 4.46 -35.86
C LYS A 168 -4.52 4.81 -35.65
N ASN A 169 -3.60 3.88 -35.97
CA ASN A 169 -2.16 4.03 -35.76
C ASN A 169 -1.80 4.28 -34.28
N TYR A 170 -2.52 3.64 -33.35
CA TYR A 170 -2.21 3.68 -31.92
C TYR A 170 -1.01 2.78 -31.57
N PRO A 171 -0.28 3.07 -30.47
CA PRO A 171 0.82 2.23 -30.02
C PRO A 171 0.40 0.77 -29.81
N SER A 172 1.28 -0.18 -30.10
CA SER A 172 1.03 -1.61 -29.84
C SER A 172 0.90 -1.92 -28.33
N SER A 173 1.30 -1.00 -27.45
CA SER A 173 1.14 -1.07 -26.00
C SER A 173 -0.24 -0.61 -25.50
N THR A 174 -1.13 -0.12 -26.38
CA THR A 174 -2.48 0.29 -26.01
C THR A 174 -3.26 -0.91 -25.44
N SER A 175 -3.71 -0.79 -24.19
CA SER A 175 -4.42 -1.86 -23.49
C SER A 175 -5.87 -1.96 -23.96
N VAL A 176 -6.34 -3.19 -24.15
CA VAL A 176 -7.74 -3.51 -24.50
C VAL A 176 -8.40 -4.25 -23.34
N GLU A 177 -9.50 -3.72 -22.83
CA GLU A 177 -10.28 -4.30 -21.74
C GLU A 177 -11.68 -4.66 -22.24
N THR A 178 -12.21 -5.81 -21.82
CA THR A 178 -13.56 -6.24 -22.20
C THR A 178 -14.51 -6.01 -21.04
N GLU A 179 -15.62 -5.35 -21.33
CA GLU A 179 -16.71 -5.06 -20.41
C GLU A 179 -17.94 -5.85 -20.86
N ASN A 180 -18.55 -6.61 -19.97
CA ASN A 180 -19.80 -7.31 -20.30
C ASN A 180 -20.97 -6.52 -19.71
N ASP A 181 -22.04 -6.43 -20.49
CA ASP A 181 -23.29 -5.81 -20.12
C ASP A 181 -23.85 -6.36 -18.79
N GLY A 182 -23.99 -5.47 -17.81
CA GLY A 182 -24.44 -5.79 -16.45
C GLY A 182 -23.32 -6.21 -15.49
N SER A 183 -22.07 -6.27 -15.94
CA SER A 183 -20.89 -6.54 -15.10
C SER A 183 -19.75 -5.55 -15.35
N GLU A 184 -20.09 -4.29 -15.64
CA GLU A 184 -19.12 -3.27 -16.03
C GLU A 184 -18.25 -2.83 -14.84
N SER A 185 -16.95 -2.65 -15.11
CA SER A 185 -15.99 -2.14 -14.13
C SER A 185 -16.36 -0.73 -13.66
N ALA A 186 -15.97 -0.37 -12.43
CA ALA A 186 -16.15 1.01 -11.94
C ALA A 186 -15.45 2.04 -12.85
N VAL A 187 -14.30 1.64 -13.42
CA VAL A 187 -13.48 2.46 -14.32
C VAL A 187 -14.17 2.69 -15.67
N PHE A 188 -14.96 1.75 -16.17
CA PHE A 188 -15.78 1.94 -17.36
C PHE A 188 -17.01 2.82 -17.08
N ARG A 189 -17.69 2.57 -15.96
CA ARG A 189 -18.93 3.28 -15.59
C ARG A 189 -18.72 4.79 -15.38
N GLN A 190 -17.59 5.20 -14.81
CA GLN A 190 -17.23 6.62 -14.63
C GLN A 190 -17.03 7.40 -15.94
N LEU A 191 -16.90 6.70 -17.09
CA LEU A 191 -16.72 7.35 -18.40
C LEU A 191 -18.03 7.87 -18.99
N PHE A 192 -19.15 7.54 -18.36
CA PHE A 192 -20.50 7.98 -18.72
C PHE A 192 -21.02 8.97 -17.67
N GLN A 193 -21.75 10.00 -18.12
CA GLN A 193 -22.26 11.09 -17.31
C GLN A 193 -23.22 10.62 -16.20
N LYS A 194 -23.95 9.53 -16.45
CA LYS A 194 -24.89 8.92 -15.51
C LYS A 194 -24.94 7.43 -15.80
N TRP A 195 -24.67 6.62 -14.77
CA TRP A 195 -24.72 5.15 -14.85
C TRP A 195 -25.60 4.59 -13.74
N THR A 196 -26.59 3.79 -14.10
CA THR A 196 -27.55 3.16 -13.19
C THR A 196 -27.53 1.66 -13.38
N VAL A 197 -27.46 0.90 -12.28
CA VAL A 197 -27.50 -0.57 -12.32
C VAL A 197 -28.90 -1.01 -11.88
N PRO A 198 -29.71 -1.61 -12.77
CA PRO A 198 -31.02 -2.14 -12.39
C PRO A 198 -30.83 -3.16 -11.27
N SER A 199 -31.52 -2.99 -10.14
CA SER A 199 -31.43 -3.79 -8.89
C SER A 199 -30.26 -3.50 -7.93
N GLN A 200 -29.36 -2.57 -8.25
CA GLN A 200 -28.42 -2.03 -7.26
C GLN A 200 -29.07 -0.81 -6.59
N SER A 201 -29.61 -1.00 -5.40
CA SER A 201 -30.00 0.11 -4.52
C SER A 201 -28.78 1.01 -4.26
N SER A 202 -28.95 2.32 -4.47
CA SER A 202 -28.03 3.32 -3.92
C SER A 202 -28.05 3.20 -2.39
N GLY A 203 -26.89 2.88 -1.81
CA GLY A 203 -26.64 2.94 -0.37
C GLY A 203 -27.02 1.70 0.44
N LEU A 204 -26.18 1.35 1.41
CA LEU A 204 -26.62 0.64 2.61
C LEU A 204 -27.56 1.58 3.38
N GLY A 205 -28.85 1.47 3.07
CA GLY A 205 -29.94 2.09 3.81
C GLY A 205 -31.19 1.30 3.49
N LYS A 206 -31.74 0.59 4.47
CA LYS A 206 -33.04 -0.08 4.31
C LYS A 206 -34.11 1.01 4.14
N THR A 207 -34.55 1.25 2.91
CA THR A 207 -35.77 2.01 2.67
C THR A 207 -36.97 1.14 3.05
N HIS A 208 -37.55 1.38 4.23
CA HIS A 208 -38.84 0.81 4.57
C HIS A 208 -39.93 1.55 3.79
N THR A 209 -40.50 0.92 2.76
CA THR A 209 -41.81 1.33 2.24
C THR A 209 -42.87 0.89 3.24
N VAL A 210 -43.48 1.84 3.93
CA VAL A 210 -44.62 1.57 4.81
C VAL A 210 -45.80 1.14 3.94
N GLY A 211 -46.12 -0.16 3.93
CA GLY A 211 -47.31 -0.68 3.27
C GLY A 211 -47.10 -2.05 2.64
N LYS A 212 -47.11 -3.10 3.49
CA LYS A 212 -46.99 -4.56 3.23
C LYS A 212 -45.60 -5.13 3.49
N VAL A 213 -45.31 -5.31 4.78
CA VAL A 213 -44.19 -6.13 5.26
C VAL A 213 -44.57 -7.61 5.06
N ALA A 214 -44.03 -8.24 4.02
CA ALA A 214 -43.71 -9.66 4.16
C ALA A 214 -42.61 -9.74 5.22
N LYS A 215 -42.75 -10.63 6.22
CA LYS A 215 -41.70 -10.87 7.23
C LYS A 215 -40.39 -11.23 6.50
N VAL A 216 -39.47 -10.27 6.41
CA VAL A 216 -38.10 -10.56 6.01
C VAL A 216 -37.38 -11.04 7.26
N GLU A 217 -37.09 -12.33 7.29
CA GLU A 217 -36.29 -12.96 8.32
C GLU A 217 -34.89 -12.32 8.31
N GLN A 218 -34.46 -11.72 9.42
CA GLN A 218 -33.08 -11.26 9.53
C GLN A 218 -32.18 -12.49 9.67
N VAL A 219 -31.62 -12.95 8.56
CA VAL A 219 -30.63 -14.02 8.58
C VAL A 219 -29.35 -13.45 9.16
N LYS A 220 -28.92 -13.96 10.32
CA LYS A 220 -27.60 -13.67 10.92
C LYS A 220 -26.51 -13.94 9.88
N PHE A 221 -25.49 -13.08 9.84
CA PHE A 221 -24.28 -13.30 9.05
C PHE A 221 -23.66 -14.65 9.43
N ASP A 222 -23.66 -15.61 8.50
CA ASP A 222 -23.10 -16.94 8.71
C ASP A 222 -21.85 -17.12 7.86
N ALA A 223 -20.72 -16.79 8.47
CA ALA A 223 -19.40 -16.85 7.85
C ALA A 223 -19.00 -18.28 7.42
N THR A 224 -19.61 -19.32 8.00
CA THR A 224 -19.36 -20.70 7.58
C THR A 224 -19.86 -20.98 6.16
N THR A 225 -20.68 -20.11 5.57
CA THR A 225 -21.17 -20.24 4.19
C THR A 225 -20.48 -19.33 3.18
N LEU A 226 -19.53 -18.49 3.62
CA LEU A 226 -18.92 -17.44 2.79
C LEU A 226 -18.12 -18.03 1.62
N HIS A 227 -17.41 -19.14 1.85
CA HIS A 227 -16.67 -19.88 0.84
C HIS A 227 -17.57 -20.51 -0.25
N ALA A 228 -18.86 -20.71 0.05
CA ALA A 228 -19.85 -21.22 -0.91
C ALA A 228 -20.56 -20.09 -1.69
N LYS A 229 -20.31 -18.81 -1.36
CA LYS A 229 -20.97 -17.63 -1.96
C LYS A 229 -19.94 -16.55 -2.36
N PRO A 230 -19.19 -16.73 -3.46
CA PRO A 230 -18.11 -15.83 -3.87
C PRO A 230 -18.54 -14.36 -4.04
N GLN A 231 -19.79 -14.11 -4.46
CA GLN A 231 -20.33 -12.76 -4.60
C GLN A 231 -20.49 -12.04 -3.25
N MET A 232 -20.85 -12.76 -2.19
CA MET A 232 -20.98 -12.20 -0.84
C MET A 232 -19.60 -11.92 -0.22
N ALA A 233 -18.64 -12.82 -0.41
CA ALA A 233 -17.24 -12.61 -0.04
C ALA A 233 -16.65 -11.35 -0.70
N ALA A 234 -16.91 -11.16 -2.00
CA ALA A 234 -16.48 -9.99 -2.75
C ALA A 234 -17.14 -8.68 -2.27
N GLN A 235 -18.45 -8.70 -2.00
CA GLN A 235 -19.18 -7.53 -1.49
C GLN A 235 -18.71 -7.10 -0.09
N GLN A 236 -18.41 -8.07 0.79
CA GLN A 236 -17.96 -7.80 2.15
C GLN A 236 -16.44 -7.60 2.25
N LYS A 237 -15.69 -7.87 1.17
CA LYS A 237 -14.21 -7.91 1.15
C LYS A 237 -13.63 -8.86 2.22
N MET A 238 -14.31 -9.98 2.47
CA MET A 238 -13.97 -11.00 3.48
C MET A 238 -13.75 -12.35 2.80
N VAL A 239 -12.69 -13.08 3.14
CA VAL A 239 -12.46 -14.45 2.62
C VAL A 239 -12.99 -15.54 3.58
N ASP A 240 -13.00 -15.26 4.87
CA ASP A 240 -13.68 -15.99 5.95
C ASP A 240 -14.02 -15.03 7.11
N ASP A 241 -14.31 -15.54 8.32
CA ASP A 241 -14.58 -14.74 9.54
C ASP A 241 -13.33 -14.27 10.31
N GLY A 242 -12.12 -14.55 9.83
CA GLY A 242 -10.90 -14.28 10.58
C GLY A 242 -10.74 -15.13 11.85
N SER A 243 -11.51 -16.24 12.01
CA SER A 243 -11.53 -17.02 13.25
C SER A 243 -10.26 -17.82 13.54
N GLY A 244 -9.24 -17.74 12.68
CA GLY A 244 -8.05 -18.56 12.77
C GLY A 244 -7.30 -18.51 14.12
N GLU A 245 -6.84 -19.68 14.55
CA GLU A 245 -6.10 -19.90 15.79
C GLU A 245 -4.67 -19.35 15.74
N VAL A 246 -4.16 -18.92 16.88
CA VAL A 246 -2.80 -18.37 16.97
C VAL A 246 -1.77 -19.50 16.99
N GLU A 247 -0.90 -19.54 15.98
CA GLU A 247 0.28 -20.41 15.96
C GLU A 247 1.54 -19.64 16.40
N VAL A 248 2.36 -20.26 17.25
CA VAL A 248 3.67 -19.70 17.61
C VAL A 248 4.70 -20.28 16.66
N GLY A 249 5.17 -19.45 15.72
CA GLY A 249 6.28 -19.83 14.84
C GLY A 249 7.58 -19.98 15.63
N CYS A 250 7.99 -21.22 15.92
CA CYS A 250 9.36 -21.48 16.37
C CYS A 250 10.32 -21.20 15.20
N GLY A 251 10.97 -20.05 15.21
CA GLY A 251 12.17 -19.81 14.41
C GLY A 251 13.29 -20.74 14.88
N LYS A 252 13.34 -21.96 14.35
CA LYS A 252 14.53 -22.80 14.54
C LYS A 252 15.62 -22.24 13.64
N HIS A 253 16.59 -21.57 14.28
CA HIS A 253 17.88 -21.25 13.69
C HIS A 253 18.47 -22.49 13.02
N ALA A 254 18.74 -22.41 11.72
CA ALA A 254 19.61 -23.37 11.04
C ALA A 254 21.07 -23.05 11.44
N GLY A 255 21.53 -23.63 12.54
CA GLY A 255 22.95 -23.69 12.90
C GLY A 255 23.68 -24.78 12.09
N PRO A 256 25.00 -24.65 11.88
CA PRO A 256 25.73 -25.40 10.87
C PRO A 256 25.92 -26.88 11.23
N LEU A 257 25.62 -27.74 10.26
CA LEU A 257 25.89 -29.17 10.29
C LEU A 257 27.41 -29.43 10.19
N TRP A 258 28.09 -29.60 11.32
CA TRP A 258 29.31 -30.42 11.37
C TRP A 258 29.46 -31.09 12.74
N GLY A 259 29.35 -32.43 12.76
CA GLY A 259 29.53 -33.23 13.98
C GLY A 259 29.36 -34.73 13.71
N SER A 260 30.51 -35.41 13.58
CA SER A 260 30.69 -36.85 13.31
C SER A 260 29.91 -37.81 14.24
N PRO A 261 29.65 -39.05 13.80
CA PRO A 261 28.82 -40.00 14.54
C PRO A 261 29.60 -40.61 15.72
N ARG A 262 29.12 -40.40 16.94
CA ARG A 262 29.49 -41.23 18.10
C ARG A 262 28.37 -42.19 18.44
N ARG A 263 28.79 -43.45 18.50
CA ARG A 263 28.04 -44.66 18.87
C ARG A 263 27.84 -44.68 20.38
N CYS A 264 26.60 -44.72 20.84
CA CYS A 264 26.18 -45.16 22.19
C CYS A 264 24.94 -46.02 21.92
N GLY A 265 24.84 -47.28 22.33
CA GLY A 265 25.16 -47.83 23.64
C GLY A 265 23.84 -48.31 24.23
N GLU A 266 23.62 -49.62 24.17
CA GLU A 266 22.42 -50.32 24.63
C GLU A 266 22.10 -50.03 26.11
N THR A 267 20.82 -50.00 26.47
CA THR A 267 20.24 -50.75 27.60
C THR A 267 18.71 -50.58 27.68
N PRO A 268 17.98 -51.54 28.30
CA PRO A 268 16.64 -51.91 27.87
C PRO A 268 15.58 -51.76 28.97
N TRP A 269 14.44 -51.13 28.68
CA TRP A 269 13.25 -51.28 29.52
C TRP A 269 11.95 -51.32 28.68
N GLY A 270 11.45 -52.54 28.51
CA GLY A 270 10.07 -52.91 28.78
C GLY A 270 8.97 -52.30 27.91
N CYS A 271 8.82 -52.81 26.69
CA CYS A 271 7.58 -52.67 25.92
C CYS A 271 6.50 -53.59 26.51
N ARG A 272 5.47 -53.03 27.16
CA ARG A 272 4.25 -53.76 27.53
C ARG A 272 3.14 -53.32 26.58
N ARG A 273 2.74 -54.23 25.68
CA ARG A 273 1.56 -54.10 24.81
C ARG A 273 0.29 -54.05 25.66
N GLY A 274 -0.55 -53.07 25.42
CA GLY A 274 -1.91 -53.00 25.95
C GLY A 274 -2.77 -52.03 25.14
N GLY A 275 -3.85 -52.56 24.57
CA GLY A 275 -5.10 -51.85 24.29
C GLY A 275 -5.11 -50.81 23.18
N ALA A 276 -5.65 -51.19 22.02
CA ALA A 276 -6.24 -50.26 21.09
C ALA A 276 -7.58 -49.79 21.67
N GLU A 277 -7.68 -48.54 22.10
CA GLU A 277 -8.94 -47.82 22.34
C GLU A 277 -8.76 -46.36 21.90
N ASP A 278 -9.55 -45.97 20.90
CA ASP A 278 -9.98 -44.63 20.50
C ASP A 278 -8.95 -43.49 20.43
N ALA A 279 -8.30 -43.36 19.26
CA ALA A 279 -7.78 -42.07 18.83
C ALA A 279 -8.98 -41.17 18.42
N PRO A 280 -9.11 -39.94 18.95
CA PRO A 280 -10.20 -39.05 18.57
C PRO A 280 -10.06 -38.67 17.10
N ALA A 281 -11.21 -38.57 16.42
CA ALA A 281 -11.32 -38.11 15.04
C ALA A 281 -10.45 -36.88 14.79
N SER A 282 -9.66 -36.90 13.73
CA SER A 282 -8.82 -35.77 13.31
C SER A 282 -9.67 -34.50 13.25
N ALA A 283 -9.31 -33.50 14.05
CA ALA A 283 -9.93 -32.18 14.01
C ALA A 283 -9.94 -31.67 12.56
N ALA A 284 -11.08 -31.11 12.13
CA ALA A 284 -11.16 -30.43 10.84
C ALA A 284 -10.06 -29.36 10.76
N PRO A 285 -9.45 -29.12 9.59
CA PRO A 285 -8.42 -28.10 9.45
C PRO A 285 -8.98 -26.73 9.87
N SER A 286 -8.45 -26.15 10.94
CA SER A 286 -8.82 -24.82 11.43
C SER A 286 -7.93 -23.76 10.80
N SER A 287 -8.50 -22.61 10.44
CA SER A 287 -7.73 -21.44 10.00
C SER A 287 -6.69 -21.09 11.08
N SER A 288 -5.55 -20.50 10.70
CA SER A 288 -4.51 -20.11 11.64
C SER A 288 -3.85 -18.78 11.29
N ARG A 289 -3.29 -18.11 12.29
CA ARG A 289 -2.63 -16.81 12.16
C ARG A 289 -1.28 -16.77 12.88
N GLN A 290 -0.32 -16.14 12.25
CA GLN A 290 1.02 -15.88 12.79
C GLN A 290 1.35 -14.41 12.56
N VAL A 291 1.89 -13.74 13.59
CA VAL A 291 2.20 -12.31 13.56
C VAL A 291 3.65 -12.11 13.93
N TRP A 292 4.37 -11.37 13.10
CA TRP A 292 5.76 -10.96 13.32
C TRP A 292 5.86 -9.44 13.27
N ARG A 293 6.80 -8.91 14.05
CA ARG A 293 7.32 -7.56 13.90
C ARG A 293 8.63 -7.63 13.11
N VAL A 294 8.90 -6.63 12.29
CA VAL A 294 10.19 -6.43 11.65
C VAL A 294 11.13 -5.73 12.63
N GLU A 295 12.27 -6.32 12.93
CA GLU A 295 13.29 -5.73 13.80
C GLU A 295 14.67 -6.09 13.26
N ASN A 296 15.55 -5.09 13.09
CA ASN A 296 16.92 -5.29 12.58
C ASN A 296 16.97 -6.13 11.28
N GLN A 297 16.03 -5.88 10.37
CA GLN A 297 15.86 -6.60 9.10
C GLN A 297 15.38 -8.06 9.21
N GLU A 298 15.00 -8.54 10.39
CA GLU A 298 14.50 -9.90 10.63
C GLU A 298 13.04 -9.92 11.12
N LEU A 299 12.39 -11.07 11.01
CA LEU A 299 11.05 -11.31 11.55
C LEU A 299 11.11 -11.84 12.98
N VAL A 300 10.66 -11.03 13.92
CA VAL A 300 10.56 -11.38 15.34
C VAL A 300 9.10 -11.69 15.68
N PRO A 301 8.78 -12.91 16.16
CA PRO A 301 7.40 -13.26 16.54
C PRO A 301 6.86 -12.32 17.62
N VAL A 302 5.61 -11.87 17.45
CA VAL A 302 4.93 -11.05 18.46
C VAL A 302 4.44 -11.93 19.61
N ASP A 303 4.73 -11.54 20.85
CA ASP A 303 4.24 -12.25 22.04
C ASP A 303 2.71 -12.35 22.02
N LYS A 304 2.17 -13.47 22.54
CA LYS A 304 0.71 -13.71 22.62
C LYS A 304 -0.07 -12.57 23.30
N ARG A 305 0.53 -11.93 24.32
CA ARG A 305 -0.08 -10.81 25.06
C ARG A 305 -0.20 -9.52 24.23
N TRP A 306 0.58 -9.38 23.17
CA TRP A 306 0.64 -8.20 22.31
C TRP A 306 -0.03 -8.46 20.94
N LEU A 307 -0.67 -9.62 20.76
CA LEU A 307 -1.43 -9.89 19.54
C LEU A 307 -2.64 -8.96 19.46
N GLY A 308 -2.76 -8.26 18.33
CA GLY A 308 -3.75 -7.21 18.14
C GLY A 308 -3.21 -5.80 18.43
N HIS A 309 -2.01 -5.67 18.99
CA HIS A 309 -1.36 -4.38 19.22
C HIS A 309 -0.42 -4.03 18.07
N PHE A 310 -0.64 -2.88 17.45
CA PHE A 310 0.16 -2.37 16.34
C PHE A 310 0.72 -1.00 16.69
N TYR A 311 2.05 -0.87 16.72
CA TYR A 311 2.69 0.41 17.02
C TYR A 311 3.02 1.15 15.74
N GLY A 312 2.65 2.43 15.67
CA GLY A 312 2.89 3.29 14.51
C GLY A 312 4.36 3.47 14.15
N GLY A 313 5.30 3.18 15.04
CA GLY A 313 6.74 3.17 14.77
C GLY A 313 7.31 1.83 14.30
N ASP A 314 6.50 0.78 14.18
CA ASP A 314 6.94 -0.57 13.78
C ASP A 314 6.28 -1.00 12.45
N CYS A 315 6.86 -2.02 11.80
CA CYS A 315 6.22 -2.77 10.70
C CYS A 315 5.89 -4.20 11.13
N TYR A 316 4.77 -4.75 10.67
CA TYR A 316 4.30 -6.08 11.02
C TYR A 316 3.93 -6.91 9.80
N LEU A 317 4.20 -8.21 9.87
CA LEU A 317 3.70 -9.20 8.91
C LEU A 317 2.69 -10.10 9.61
N VAL A 318 1.52 -10.28 9.01
CA VAL A 318 0.49 -11.22 9.48
C VAL A 318 0.26 -12.27 8.40
N LEU A 319 0.69 -13.50 8.65
CA LEU A 319 0.34 -14.64 7.81
C LEU A 319 -0.97 -15.24 8.32
N TYR A 320 -1.98 -15.23 7.47
CA TYR A 320 -3.26 -15.86 7.72
C TYR A 320 -3.44 -17.06 6.78
N THR A 321 -3.69 -18.24 7.34
CA THR A 321 -3.97 -19.47 6.59
C THR A 321 -5.45 -19.81 6.74
N TYR A 322 -6.14 -20.00 5.62
CA TYR A 322 -7.57 -20.32 5.58
C TYR A 322 -7.86 -21.41 4.56
N TYR A 323 -9.04 -22.02 4.66
CA TYR A 323 -9.41 -23.19 3.86
C TYR A 323 -10.64 -22.89 3.01
N VAL A 324 -10.56 -23.23 1.72
CA VAL A 324 -11.70 -23.19 0.80
C VAL A 324 -11.90 -24.61 0.29
N GLY A 325 -12.84 -25.34 0.92
CA GLY A 325 -12.95 -26.79 0.75
C GLY A 325 -11.65 -27.49 1.19
N PRO A 326 -11.06 -28.38 0.36
CA PRO A 326 -9.79 -29.05 0.70
C PRO A 326 -8.55 -28.19 0.42
N LYS A 327 -8.71 -27.02 -0.24
CA LYS A 327 -7.59 -26.19 -0.66
C LYS A 327 -7.16 -25.25 0.48
N VAL A 328 -5.87 -25.29 0.81
CA VAL A 328 -5.22 -24.33 1.71
C VAL A 328 -4.91 -23.05 0.94
N ASN A 329 -5.31 -21.91 1.46
CA ASN A 329 -5.00 -20.61 0.93
C ASN A 329 -4.34 -19.75 2.02
N ARG A 330 -3.52 -18.78 1.61
CA ARG A 330 -2.77 -17.94 2.54
C ARG A 330 -2.85 -16.48 2.12
N ILE A 331 -2.85 -15.59 3.10
CA ILE A 331 -2.74 -14.14 2.92
C ILE A 331 -1.61 -13.66 3.81
N VAL A 332 -0.72 -12.83 3.26
CA VAL A 332 0.31 -12.10 4.01
C VAL A 332 -0.09 -10.64 4.03
N TYR A 333 -0.50 -10.14 5.19
CA TYR A 333 -0.67 -8.71 5.40
C TYR A 333 0.65 -8.08 5.80
N ILE A 334 1.02 -6.98 5.13
CA ILE A 334 2.20 -6.16 5.42
C ILE A 334 1.67 -4.85 6.00
N TRP A 335 1.57 -4.78 7.33
CA TRP A 335 1.10 -3.58 8.03
C TRP A 335 2.26 -2.64 8.31
N GLN A 336 2.10 -1.37 7.94
CA GLN A 336 3.15 -0.35 8.02
C GLN A 336 2.69 0.83 8.86
N GLY A 337 3.41 1.08 9.95
CA GLY A 337 3.18 2.21 10.83
C GLY A 337 3.58 3.54 10.18
N ARG A 338 2.87 4.62 10.52
CA ARG A 338 3.13 5.96 9.96
C ARG A 338 4.51 6.52 10.34
N GLN A 339 5.03 6.14 11.51
CA GLN A 339 6.31 6.58 12.07
C GLN A 339 7.42 5.51 11.91
N ALA A 340 7.14 4.40 11.21
CA ALA A 340 8.14 3.36 10.98
C ALA A 340 9.30 3.91 10.12
N SER A 341 10.52 3.48 10.43
CA SER A 341 11.70 4.00 9.72
C SER A 341 11.77 3.47 8.28
N THR A 342 12.46 4.18 7.40
CA THR A 342 12.57 3.80 5.98
C THR A 342 13.22 2.44 5.78
N ASP A 343 14.19 2.09 6.63
CA ASP A 343 14.85 0.78 6.61
C ASP A 343 13.91 -0.34 7.06
N GLU A 344 13.01 -0.09 8.02
CA GLU A 344 11.98 -1.07 8.42
C GLU A 344 10.92 -1.27 7.35
N LEU A 345 10.48 -0.20 6.69
CA LEU A 345 9.54 -0.28 5.57
C LEU A 345 10.13 -1.15 4.45
N ALA A 346 11.39 -0.90 4.09
CA ALA A 346 12.14 -1.70 3.13
C ALA A 346 12.30 -3.17 3.58
N ALA A 347 12.67 -3.39 4.84
CA ALA A 347 12.82 -4.72 5.40
C ALA A 347 11.49 -5.48 5.43
N SER A 348 10.36 -4.82 5.71
CA SER A 348 9.03 -5.44 5.71
C SER A 348 8.65 -6.00 4.34
N ALA A 349 8.93 -5.25 3.27
CA ALA A 349 8.71 -5.69 1.90
C ALA A 349 9.61 -6.88 1.54
N TYR A 350 10.89 -6.81 1.93
CA TYR A 350 11.84 -7.90 1.68
C TYR A 350 11.46 -9.19 2.43
N GLN A 351 11.08 -9.08 3.70
CA GLN A 351 10.63 -10.21 4.51
C GLN A 351 9.33 -10.81 3.98
N ALA A 352 8.43 -10.00 3.43
CA ALA A 352 7.21 -10.50 2.80
C ALA A 352 7.53 -11.39 1.58
N VAL A 353 8.51 -11.01 0.76
CA VAL A 353 8.98 -11.84 -0.37
C VAL A 353 9.59 -13.15 0.11
N ILE A 354 10.43 -13.13 1.15
CA ILE A 354 11.01 -14.36 1.72
C ILE A 354 9.89 -15.29 2.23
N LEU A 355 8.92 -14.72 2.94
CA LEU A 355 7.79 -15.47 3.48
C LEU A 355 6.92 -16.05 2.36
N ASP A 356 6.70 -15.31 1.28
CA ASP A 356 5.95 -15.75 0.10
C ASP A 356 6.65 -16.92 -0.61
N GLN A 357 7.96 -16.81 -0.85
CA GLN A 357 8.79 -17.85 -1.44
C GLN A 357 8.79 -19.15 -0.63
N LYS A 358 8.78 -19.04 0.72
CA LYS A 358 8.67 -20.20 1.62
C LYS A 358 7.39 -21.01 1.39
N TYR A 359 6.33 -20.36 0.91
CA TYR A 359 5.05 -21.00 0.57
C TYR A 359 4.80 -21.04 -0.94
N ASN A 360 5.87 -21.21 -1.73
CA ASN A 360 5.85 -21.38 -3.19
C ASN A 360 5.25 -20.19 -3.98
N ASN A 361 5.28 -18.98 -3.42
CA ASN A 361 4.68 -17.77 -4.01
C ASN A 361 3.16 -17.90 -4.27
N GLU A 362 2.48 -18.76 -3.50
CA GLU A 362 1.03 -18.90 -3.51
C GLU A 362 0.28 -17.91 -2.61
N PRO A 363 0.84 -17.41 -1.47
CA PRO A 363 0.15 -16.43 -0.65
C PRO A 363 -0.25 -15.14 -1.39
N VAL A 364 -1.44 -14.64 -1.07
CA VAL A 364 -1.87 -13.29 -1.50
C VAL A 364 -1.17 -12.26 -0.61
N GLN A 365 -0.43 -11.34 -1.19
CA GLN A 365 0.21 -10.26 -0.44
C GLN A 365 -0.68 -9.01 -0.42
N VAL A 366 -0.98 -8.49 0.77
CA VAL A 366 -1.80 -7.30 0.96
C VAL A 366 -1.03 -6.29 1.79
N ARG A 367 -0.70 -5.15 1.20
CA ARG A 367 -0.07 -4.06 1.91
C ARG A 367 -1.11 -3.16 2.58
N VAL A 368 -0.88 -2.82 3.84
CA VAL A 368 -1.81 -2.07 4.67
C VAL A 368 -1.06 -0.94 5.35
N THR A 369 -1.48 0.30 5.13
CA THR A 369 -0.99 1.45 5.87
C THR A 369 -1.82 1.65 7.13
N MET A 370 -1.17 2.11 8.21
CA MET A 370 -1.85 2.51 9.45
C MET A 370 -3.08 3.38 9.14
N GLY A 371 -4.24 3.02 9.70
CA GLY A 371 -5.51 3.71 9.50
C GLY A 371 -6.37 3.16 8.36
N LYS A 372 -5.77 2.44 7.39
CA LYS A 372 -6.44 1.85 6.22
C LYS A 372 -6.57 0.32 6.32
N GLU A 373 -6.71 -0.19 7.54
CA GLU A 373 -6.86 -1.63 7.78
C GLU A 373 -8.13 -2.19 7.10
N PRO A 374 -8.03 -3.25 6.28
CA PRO A 374 -9.20 -3.85 5.65
C PRO A 374 -10.02 -4.66 6.67
N ALA A 375 -11.32 -4.80 6.41
CA ALA A 375 -12.26 -5.50 7.29
C ALA A 375 -11.77 -6.89 7.72
N HIS A 376 -11.22 -7.65 6.78
CA HIS A 376 -10.69 -8.99 7.06
C HIS A 376 -9.51 -8.96 8.04
N LEU A 377 -8.60 -7.98 7.94
CA LEU A 377 -7.50 -7.85 8.89
C LEU A 377 -8.00 -7.53 10.30
N MET A 378 -9.02 -6.68 10.41
CA MET A 378 -9.63 -6.33 11.70
C MET A 378 -10.34 -7.54 12.32
N ALA A 379 -11.08 -8.30 11.49
CA ALA A 379 -11.78 -9.52 11.90
C ALA A 379 -10.84 -10.59 12.49
N ILE A 380 -9.61 -10.72 11.97
CA ILE A 380 -8.59 -11.63 12.50
C ILE A 380 -8.34 -11.41 14.01
N PHE A 381 -8.47 -10.16 14.48
CA PHE A 381 -8.28 -9.82 15.89
C PHE A 381 -9.58 -9.85 16.70
N LYS A 382 -10.74 -10.07 16.06
CA LYS A 382 -12.07 -10.16 16.68
C LYS A 382 -12.36 -8.96 17.57
N GLY A 383 -12.16 -7.77 17.01
CA GLY A 383 -12.33 -6.55 17.77
C GLY A 383 -11.34 -6.40 18.93
N ARG A 384 -10.07 -6.75 18.71
CA ARG A 384 -8.98 -6.49 19.69
C ARG A 384 -7.82 -5.75 19.05
N MET A 385 -8.08 -5.10 17.92
CA MET A 385 -7.08 -4.32 17.21
C MET A 385 -6.91 -2.97 17.90
N VAL A 386 -5.74 -2.76 18.47
CA VAL A 386 -5.31 -1.52 19.12
C VAL A 386 -4.12 -0.96 18.36
N VAL A 387 -4.28 0.22 17.79
CA VAL A 387 -3.25 0.91 17.02
C VAL A 387 -2.72 2.08 17.84
N TYR A 388 -1.44 2.04 18.17
CA TYR A 388 -0.74 3.11 18.87
C TYR A 388 -0.19 4.10 17.84
N ALA A 389 -0.32 5.39 18.12
CA ALA A 389 0.04 6.45 17.16
C ALA A 389 1.55 6.43 16.83
N GLY A 390 2.37 5.94 17.76
CA GLY A 390 3.80 5.88 17.62
C GLY A 390 4.44 4.88 18.59
N GLY A 391 5.75 5.07 18.82
CA GLY A 391 6.55 4.21 19.66
C GLY A 391 6.79 2.83 19.06
N THR A 392 7.30 1.91 19.88
CA THR A 392 7.65 0.56 19.45
C THR A 392 7.31 -0.47 20.53
N SER A 393 6.98 -1.67 20.08
CA SER A 393 6.77 -2.85 20.93
C SER A 393 8.07 -3.60 21.27
N ARG A 394 9.24 -3.11 20.83
CA ARG A 394 10.54 -3.76 21.02
C ARG A 394 10.93 -3.85 22.48
N ALA A 395 11.40 -5.03 22.90
CA ALA A 395 11.85 -5.28 24.27
C ALA A 395 13.11 -4.47 24.64
N SER A 396 13.89 -4.07 23.64
CA SER A 396 15.11 -3.26 23.75
C SER A 396 14.86 -1.76 23.81
N SER A 397 13.60 -1.31 23.70
CA SER A 397 13.27 0.11 23.68
C SER A 397 13.57 0.78 25.02
N THR A 398 14.33 1.87 24.98
CA THR A 398 14.60 2.74 26.15
C THR A 398 13.58 3.88 26.29
N GLU A 399 12.64 4.01 25.35
CA GLU A 399 11.61 5.03 25.36
C GLU A 399 10.66 4.81 26.54
N PRO A 400 10.49 5.80 27.45
CA PRO A 400 9.58 5.66 28.57
C PRO A 400 8.14 5.59 28.04
N MET A 401 7.45 4.48 28.32
CA MET A 401 6.04 4.36 27.95
C MET A 401 5.21 5.48 28.59
N PRO A 402 4.42 6.23 27.80
CA PRO A 402 3.48 7.21 28.33
C PRO A 402 2.62 6.63 29.45
N SER A 403 2.65 7.32 30.59
CA SER A 403 1.89 6.93 31.78
C SER A 403 0.39 7.16 31.59
N THR A 404 0.02 8.11 30.74
CA THR A 404 -1.35 8.41 30.30
C THR A 404 -1.48 8.25 28.79
N ARG A 405 -2.55 7.59 28.33
CA ARG A 405 -2.87 7.37 26.91
C ARG A 405 -4.38 7.48 26.69
N LEU A 406 -4.78 8.00 25.54
CA LEU A 406 -6.19 8.14 25.14
C LEU A 406 -6.40 7.36 23.86
N PHE A 407 -7.44 6.53 23.80
CA PHE A 407 -7.81 5.76 22.61
C PHE A 407 -9.22 6.11 22.17
N GLN A 408 -9.40 6.44 20.89
CA GLN A 408 -10.69 6.55 20.22
C GLN A 408 -11.07 5.17 19.69
N VAL A 409 -12.22 4.68 20.10
CA VAL A 409 -12.80 3.40 19.69
C VAL A 409 -13.91 3.69 18.70
N HIS A 410 -13.71 3.28 17.45
CA HIS A 410 -14.60 3.60 16.35
C HIS A 410 -14.94 2.36 15.55
N GLY A 411 -16.21 2.20 15.19
CA GLY A 411 -16.72 1.18 14.30
C GLY A 411 -18.18 0.84 14.56
N THR A 412 -18.76 -0.05 13.75
CA THR A 412 -20.18 -0.40 13.83
C THR A 412 -20.44 -1.90 13.90
N ASN A 413 -19.38 -2.72 13.89
CA ASN A 413 -19.44 -4.17 14.05
C ASN A 413 -18.03 -4.76 14.28
N GLU A 414 -17.97 -6.04 14.64
CA GLU A 414 -16.71 -6.76 14.92
C GLU A 414 -15.68 -6.78 13.77
N TYR A 415 -16.08 -6.45 12.53
CA TYR A 415 -15.21 -6.45 11.35
C TYR A 415 -14.65 -5.07 11.00
N ASN A 416 -15.15 -3.99 11.61
CA ASN A 416 -14.65 -2.63 11.35
C ASN A 416 -14.30 -1.84 12.61
N THR A 417 -14.55 -2.39 13.81
CA THR A 417 -14.23 -1.70 15.05
C THR A 417 -12.76 -1.87 15.43
N LYS A 418 -12.10 -0.73 15.68
CA LYS A 418 -10.68 -0.65 16.09
C LYS A 418 -10.47 0.50 17.09
N ALA A 419 -9.44 0.39 17.92
CA ALA A 419 -9.04 1.45 18.83
C ALA A 419 -7.77 2.13 18.33
N PHE A 420 -7.82 3.44 18.13
CA PHE A 420 -6.68 4.26 17.72
C PHE A 420 -6.25 5.17 18.85
N GLU A 421 -4.96 5.19 19.16
CA GLU A 421 -4.40 6.16 20.10
C GLU A 421 -4.46 7.57 19.50
N VAL A 422 -4.95 8.51 20.29
CA VAL A 422 -5.10 9.92 19.95
C VAL A 422 -4.42 10.79 21.00
N PRO A 423 -4.10 12.06 20.70
CA PRO A 423 -3.50 12.96 21.68
C PRO A 423 -4.34 13.03 22.97
N VAL A 424 -3.68 13.02 24.13
CA VAL A 424 -4.33 13.11 25.45
C VAL A 424 -4.81 14.55 25.70
N ARG A 425 -5.89 14.94 25.04
CA ARG A 425 -6.48 16.29 25.10
C ARG A 425 -8.00 16.20 25.03
N ALA A 426 -8.69 17.11 25.71
CA ALA A 426 -10.16 17.19 25.62
C ALA A 426 -10.66 17.38 24.18
N SER A 427 -9.92 18.13 23.35
CA SER A 427 -10.26 18.37 21.95
C SER A 427 -10.23 17.12 21.05
N SER A 428 -9.64 16.02 21.53
CA SER A 428 -9.62 14.75 20.81
C SER A 428 -10.89 13.93 21.00
N LEU A 429 -11.76 14.30 21.94
CA LEU A 429 -13.03 13.61 22.18
C LEU A 429 -14.02 13.84 21.04
N ASN A 430 -14.91 12.87 20.85
CA ASN A 430 -15.94 12.86 19.82
C ASN A 430 -17.22 12.22 20.36
N SER A 431 -18.34 12.94 20.33
CA SER A 431 -19.64 12.43 20.78
C SER A 431 -20.11 11.19 20.04
N ASN A 432 -19.61 10.93 18.83
CA ASN A 432 -20.00 9.76 18.04
C ASN A 432 -19.37 8.45 18.53
N ASP A 433 -18.31 8.51 19.34
CA ASP A 433 -17.47 7.35 19.58
C ASP A 433 -17.26 7.07 21.08
N VAL A 434 -16.62 5.95 21.39
CA VAL A 434 -16.18 5.59 22.74
C VAL A 434 -14.70 5.95 22.92
N PHE A 435 -14.33 6.45 24.09
CA PHE A 435 -12.94 6.75 24.42
C PHE A 435 -12.46 5.99 25.63
N VAL A 436 -11.24 5.44 25.54
CA VAL A 436 -10.55 4.78 26.66
C VAL A 436 -9.38 5.65 27.11
N LEU A 437 -9.50 6.27 28.28
CA LEU A 437 -8.44 7.09 28.87
C LEU A 437 -7.73 6.30 29.97
N LYS A 438 -6.57 5.74 29.64
CA LYS A 438 -5.69 5.06 30.61
C LYS A 438 -4.83 6.10 31.31
N THR A 439 -4.90 6.17 32.62
CA THR A 439 -4.03 6.98 33.49
C THR A 439 -3.23 6.06 34.43
N PRO A 440 -2.29 6.58 35.24
CA PRO A 440 -1.63 5.77 36.27
C PRO A 440 -2.58 5.23 37.35
N SER A 441 -3.67 5.92 37.65
CA SER A 441 -4.59 5.57 38.75
C SER A 441 -5.79 4.73 38.30
N CYS A 442 -6.32 4.97 37.11
CA CYS A 442 -7.56 4.36 36.62
C CYS A 442 -7.63 4.34 35.09
N CYS A 443 -8.61 3.62 34.53
CA CYS A 443 -8.84 3.51 33.10
C CYS A 443 -10.29 3.93 32.77
N TYR A 444 -10.50 5.20 32.41
CA TYR A 444 -11.85 5.70 32.17
C TYR A 444 -12.41 5.19 30.84
N LEU A 445 -13.69 4.81 30.84
CA LEU A 445 -14.48 4.52 29.65
C LEU A 445 -15.47 5.66 29.43
N TRP A 446 -15.13 6.60 28.55
CA TRP A 446 -16.00 7.72 28.22
C TRP A 446 -16.90 7.36 27.03
N TYR A 447 -18.22 7.48 27.21
CA TYR A 447 -19.23 7.14 26.21
C TYR A 447 -19.85 8.41 25.66
N GLY A 448 -19.52 8.72 24.39
CA GLY A 448 -20.17 9.77 23.63
C GLY A 448 -21.66 9.47 23.44
N LYS A 449 -22.49 10.50 23.29
CA LYS A 449 -23.95 10.34 23.13
C LYS A 449 -24.36 9.56 21.89
N GLY A 450 -23.59 9.65 20.81
CA GLY A 450 -23.82 8.98 19.54
C GLY A 450 -23.19 7.59 19.43
N CYS A 451 -22.43 7.13 20.44
CA CYS A 451 -21.73 5.86 20.33
C CYS A 451 -22.67 4.65 20.29
N SER A 452 -22.29 3.67 19.48
CA SER A 452 -23.05 2.43 19.29
C SER A 452 -22.89 1.45 20.48
N GLY A 453 -23.76 0.44 20.56
CA GLY A 453 -23.59 -0.67 21.49
C GLY A 453 -22.27 -1.44 21.29
N ASP A 454 -21.88 -1.64 20.03
CA ASP A 454 -20.71 -2.42 19.64
C ASP A 454 -19.41 -1.71 20.03
N GLU A 455 -19.34 -0.39 19.87
CA GLU A 455 -18.19 0.42 20.34
C GLU A 455 -18.05 0.39 21.86
N ARG A 456 -19.17 0.31 22.59
CA ARG A 456 -19.15 0.18 24.05
C ARG A 456 -18.61 -1.17 24.50
N GLU A 457 -18.95 -2.26 23.81
CA GLU A 457 -18.40 -3.59 24.06
C GLU A 457 -16.90 -3.65 23.72
N MET A 458 -16.53 -3.09 22.58
CA MET A 458 -15.14 -2.93 22.18
C MET A 458 -14.33 -2.14 23.20
N GLY A 459 -14.84 -0.98 23.63
CA GLY A 459 -14.15 -0.12 24.58
C GLY A 459 -13.82 -0.84 25.88
N LYS A 460 -14.75 -1.68 26.37
CA LYS A 460 -14.50 -2.56 27.53
C LYS A 460 -13.38 -3.55 27.25
N THR A 461 -13.43 -4.23 26.10
CA THR A 461 -12.40 -5.19 25.67
C THR A 461 -11.01 -4.53 25.59
N VAL A 462 -10.91 -3.36 24.96
CA VAL A 462 -9.68 -2.58 24.86
C VAL A 462 -9.20 -2.18 26.25
N ALA A 463 -10.09 -1.68 27.11
CA ALA A 463 -9.75 -1.30 28.48
C ALA A 463 -9.22 -2.49 29.31
N ASP A 464 -9.77 -3.70 29.14
CA ASP A 464 -9.32 -4.94 29.79
C ASP A 464 -7.94 -5.38 29.31
N ILE A 465 -7.64 -5.16 28.03
CA ILE A 465 -6.34 -5.45 27.44
C ILE A 465 -5.26 -4.48 27.94
N ILE A 466 -5.56 -3.17 27.96
CA ILE A 466 -4.56 -2.14 28.26
C ILE A 466 -4.40 -1.84 29.75
N SER A 467 -5.39 -2.18 30.59
CA SER A 467 -5.34 -1.90 32.02
C SER A 467 -6.01 -2.93 32.91
N LYS A 468 -5.36 -3.22 34.04
CA LYS A 468 -5.91 -4.01 35.15
C LYS A 468 -6.57 -3.16 36.24
N THR A 469 -6.52 -1.83 36.12
CA THR A 469 -7.13 -0.90 37.09
C THR A 469 -8.64 -0.85 36.96
N GLU A 470 -9.28 -0.15 37.90
CA GLU A 470 -10.71 0.14 37.84
C GLU A 470 -11.07 0.89 36.56
N LYS A 471 -12.25 0.56 36.02
CA LYS A 471 -12.74 1.02 34.72
C LYS A 471 -14.02 1.84 34.84
N PRO A 472 -14.00 3.02 35.50
CA PRO A 472 -15.19 3.83 35.66
C PRO A 472 -15.75 4.24 34.30
N VAL A 473 -17.05 3.98 34.11
CA VAL A 473 -17.79 4.40 32.92
C VAL A 473 -18.31 5.80 33.14
N ILE A 474 -18.04 6.69 32.19
CA ILE A 474 -18.45 8.09 32.19
C ILE A 474 -19.33 8.33 30.97
N ALA A 475 -20.57 8.75 31.19
CA ALA A 475 -21.42 9.24 30.11
C ALA A 475 -21.05 10.70 29.77
N GLU A 476 -21.07 11.05 28.48
CA GLU A 476 -20.88 12.43 28.03
C GLU A 476 -21.81 13.40 28.78
N GLY A 477 -21.22 14.46 29.33
CA GLY A 477 -21.89 15.46 30.15
C GLY A 477 -21.91 15.16 31.66
N GLN A 478 -21.43 13.98 32.08
CA GLN A 478 -21.30 13.58 33.49
C GLN A 478 -19.84 13.34 33.88
N GLU A 479 -18.90 14.04 33.24
CA GLU A 479 -17.49 13.84 33.47
C GLU A 479 -17.04 14.41 34.83
N PRO A 480 -16.34 13.62 35.67
CA PRO A 480 -15.79 14.11 36.92
C PRO A 480 -14.62 15.08 36.67
N PRO A 481 -14.31 16.01 37.59
CA PRO A 481 -13.20 16.96 37.43
C PRO A 481 -11.85 16.30 37.13
N GLU A 482 -11.56 15.15 37.74
CA GLU A 482 -10.32 14.40 37.59
C GLU A 482 -10.12 13.90 36.16
N PHE A 483 -11.21 13.56 35.46
CA PHE A 483 -11.17 13.18 34.05
C PHE A 483 -10.68 14.34 33.18
N TRP A 484 -11.21 15.55 33.40
CA TRP A 484 -10.77 16.74 32.67
C TRP A 484 -9.32 17.11 33.00
N VAL A 485 -8.90 16.98 34.25
CA VAL A 485 -7.51 17.21 34.65
C VAL A 485 -6.56 16.25 33.92
N ALA A 486 -6.94 14.97 33.81
CA ALA A 486 -6.15 13.97 33.08
C ALA A 486 -6.01 14.26 31.57
N LEU A 487 -6.96 15.02 30.98
CA LEU A 487 -6.94 15.48 29.59
C LEU A 487 -6.29 16.88 29.40
N GLY A 488 -5.67 17.43 30.44
CA GLY A 488 -5.05 18.76 30.38
C GLY A 488 -6.04 19.93 30.49
N GLY A 489 -7.25 19.67 30.98
CA GLY A 489 -8.33 20.64 31.14
C GLY A 489 -9.50 20.42 30.19
N LYS A 490 -10.64 21.01 30.52
CA LYS A 490 -11.84 20.97 29.67
C LYS A 490 -11.67 21.92 28.48
N SER A 491 -11.96 21.44 27.28
CA SER A 491 -11.92 22.20 26.03
C SER A 491 -13.11 21.85 25.15
N GLN A 492 -13.30 22.59 24.05
CA GLN A 492 -14.25 22.23 23.00
C GLN A 492 -13.78 20.97 22.27
N TYR A 493 -14.73 20.12 21.90
CA TYR A 493 -14.51 18.85 21.20
C TYR A 493 -15.67 18.60 20.24
N ALA A 494 -15.57 17.56 19.41
CA ALA A 494 -16.54 17.30 18.36
C ALA A 494 -17.85 16.77 18.95
N ASN A 495 -18.89 17.61 19.03
CA ASN A 495 -20.15 17.26 19.69
C ASN A 495 -21.40 17.90 19.07
N ASN A 496 -21.39 18.20 17.76
CA ASN A 496 -22.60 18.69 17.08
C ASN A 496 -23.71 17.62 17.11
N LYS A 497 -24.96 18.06 16.93
CA LYS A 497 -26.15 17.20 17.03
C LYS A 497 -26.02 15.91 16.20
N ARG A 498 -25.46 16.02 15.00
CA ARG A 498 -25.27 14.89 14.08
C ARG A 498 -24.36 13.80 14.63
N LEU A 499 -23.30 14.17 15.35
CA LEU A 499 -22.38 13.22 16.00
C LEU A 499 -23.00 12.61 17.27
N GLN A 500 -24.13 13.11 17.75
CA GLN A 500 -24.85 12.53 18.89
C GLN A 500 -25.93 11.52 18.45
N GLU A 501 -26.08 11.29 17.14
CA GLU A 501 -27.09 10.38 16.58
C GLU A 501 -26.51 8.98 16.34
N GLU A 502 -26.94 7.99 17.14
CA GLU A 502 -26.47 6.60 17.03
C GLU A 502 -26.80 5.94 15.67
N ASN A 503 -27.91 6.32 15.03
CA ASN A 503 -28.40 5.73 13.78
C ASN A 503 -28.54 6.78 12.67
N SER A 504 -27.40 7.29 12.22
CA SER A 504 -27.31 8.15 11.04
C SER A 504 -27.81 7.42 9.77
N SER A 505 -28.85 7.94 9.12
CA SER A 505 -29.34 7.37 7.85
C SER A 505 -28.49 7.76 6.63
N VAL A 506 -27.59 8.73 6.78
CA VAL A 506 -26.73 9.25 5.70
C VAL A 506 -25.29 9.41 6.22
N PRO A 507 -24.34 8.61 5.74
CA PRO A 507 -22.94 8.72 6.15
C PRO A 507 -22.28 9.99 5.57
N PRO A 508 -21.23 10.51 6.22
CA PRO A 508 -20.43 11.60 5.67
C PRO A 508 -19.69 11.15 4.40
N ARG A 509 -19.49 12.07 3.45
CA ARG A 509 -18.82 11.81 2.16
C ARG A 509 -17.74 12.85 1.91
N LEU A 510 -16.52 12.40 1.62
CA LEU A 510 -15.41 13.28 1.29
C LEU A 510 -15.15 13.25 -0.22
N PHE A 511 -14.94 14.41 -0.81
CA PHE A 511 -14.58 14.56 -2.22
C PHE A 511 -13.29 15.36 -2.36
N GLU A 512 -12.30 14.82 -3.05
CA GLU A 512 -11.15 15.58 -3.54
C GLU A 512 -11.57 16.37 -4.77
N CYS A 513 -11.39 17.68 -4.73
CA CYS A 513 -11.69 18.61 -5.80
C CYS A 513 -10.38 19.13 -6.39
N SER A 514 -9.95 18.54 -7.50
CA SER A 514 -8.64 18.82 -8.08
C SER A 514 -8.73 19.07 -9.57
N ASN A 515 -7.85 19.92 -10.10
CA ASN A 515 -7.68 20.12 -11.54
C ASN A 515 -6.43 19.41 -12.11
N LYS A 516 -5.69 18.64 -11.30
CA LYS A 516 -4.45 17.93 -11.67
C LYS A 516 -4.56 17.04 -12.91
N THR A 517 -5.76 16.55 -13.22
CA THR A 517 -6.01 15.71 -14.42
C THR A 517 -6.25 16.52 -15.69
N GLY A 518 -6.13 17.84 -15.59
CA GLY A 518 -6.50 18.78 -16.63
C GLY A 518 -8.00 19.02 -16.80
N ARG A 519 -8.79 18.60 -15.82
CA ARG A 519 -10.19 19.00 -15.66
C ARG A 519 -10.45 19.07 -14.18
N PHE A 520 -11.17 20.10 -13.76
CA PHE A 520 -11.70 20.15 -12.41
C PHE A 520 -12.67 18.97 -12.19
N LEU A 521 -12.30 18.05 -11.31
CA LEU A 521 -13.04 16.84 -10.99
C LEU A 521 -13.21 16.73 -9.47
N ALA A 522 -14.42 16.40 -9.03
CA ALA A 522 -14.65 15.88 -7.68
C ALA A 522 -14.61 14.35 -7.72
N THR A 523 -13.67 13.79 -6.98
CA THR A 523 -13.55 12.34 -6.81
C THR A 523 -13.92 11.98 -5.38
N GLU A 524 -14.91 11.10 -5.20
CA GLU A 524 -15.29 10.63 -3.87
C GLU A 524 -14.20 9.72 -3.28
N ILE A 525 -13.81 10.02 -2.04
CA ILE A 525 -12.90 9.22 -1.23
C ILE A 525 -13.73 8.46 -0.20
N VAL A 526 -13.77 7.14 -0.37
CA VAL A 526 -14.43 6.23 0.57
C VAL A 526 -13.48 5.83 1.70
N ASP A 527 -14.03 5.56 2.88
CA ASP A 527 -13.26 5.19 4.09
C ASP A 527 -12.12 6.19 4.39
N PHE A 528 -12.45 7.48 4.29
CA PHE A 528 -11.45 8.55 4.31
C PHE A 528 -10.76 8.70 5.69
N THR A 529 -9.49 9.07 5.66
CA THR A 529 -8.69 9.46 6.81
C THR A 529 -8.01 10.80 6.53
N GLN A 530 -7.39 11.40 7.55
CA GLN A 530 -6.64 12.63 7.38
C GLN A 530 -5.51 12.51 6.35
N ASP A 531 -4.94 11.31 6.18
CA ASP A 531 -3.84 11.06 5.23
C ASP A 531 -4.28 11.18 3.76
N ASP A 532 -5.58 11.10 3.47
CA ASP A 532 -6.10 11.28 2.11
C ASP A 532 -6.19 12.77 1.70
N MET A 533 -5.92 13.69 2.63
CA MET A 533 -5.97 15.13 2.38
C MET A 533 -4.60 15.67 1.94
N ASP A 534 -4.53 16.15 0.70
CA ASP A 534 -3.38 16.84 0.11
C ASP A 534 -3.47 18.35 0.40
N GLU A 535 -2.38 18.92 0.90
CA GLU A 535 -2.25 20.36 1.15
C GLU A 535 -2.33 21.22 -0.12
N ASN A 536 -2.17 20.61 -1.29
CA ASN A 536 -2.24 21.25 -2.59
C ASN A 536 -3.62 21.17 -3.25
N ASP A 537 -4.62 20.60 -2.58
CA ASP A 537 -5.98 20.47 -3.14
C ASP A 537 -7.04 21.07 -2.22
N VAL A 538 -8.27 21.02 -2.73
CA VAL A 538 -9.47 21.47 -2.05
C VAL A 538 -10.38 20.25 -1.85
N TYR A 539 -11.09 20.19 -0.72
CA TYR A 539 -11.95 19.06 -0.38
C TYR A 539 -13.36 19.52 0.00
N LEU A 540 -14.35 18.74 -0.40
CA LEU A 540 -15.72 18.87 0.08
C LEU A 540 -16.04 17.72 1.01
N LEU A 541 -16.36 18.02 2.27
CA LEU A 541 -16.86 17.03 3.22
C LEU A 541 -18.35 17.29 3.46
N ASP A 542 -19.18 16.46 2.87
CA ASP A 542 -20.63 16.52 3.02
C ASP A 542 -21.07 15.67 4.22
N THR A 543 -21.68 16.32 5.21
CA THR A 543 -22.17 15.70 6.45
C THR A 543 -23.69 15.68 6.54
N TRP A 544 -24.36 15.91 5.41
CA TRP A 544 -25.80 16.09 5.23
C TRP A 544 -26.36 17.43 5.72
N ASP A 545 -26.22 17.74 7.02
CA ASP A 545 -26.72 18.98 7.62
C ASP A 545 -25.88 20.22 7.26
N GLN A 546 -24.64 20.01 6.83
CA GLN A 546 -23.71 21.03 6.38
C GLN A 546 -22.68 20.42 5.41
N VAL A 547 -22.11 21.27 4.56
CA VAL A 547 -21.01 20.91 3.65
C VAL A 547 -19.78 21.71 4.06
N PHE A 548 -18.70 21.03 4.44
CA PHE A 548 -17.43 21.69 4.69
C PHE A 548 -16.65 21.84 3.39
N PHE A 549 -16.12 23.03 3.18
CA PHE A 549 -15.22 23.37 2.08
C PHE A 549 -13.81 23.57 2.63
N TRP A 550 -13.02 22.50 2.65
CA TRP A 550 -11.66 22.54 3.20
C TRP A 550 -10.66 22.96 2.13
N ILE A 551 -9.78 23.90 2.47
CA ILE A 551 -8.80 24.51 1.57
C ILE A 551 -7.38 24.20 2.06
N GLY A 552 -6.64 23.45 1.25
CA GLY A 552 -5.22 23.20 1.43
C GLY A 552 -4.39 24.48 1.27
N LYS A 553 -3.29 24.57 2.02
CA LYS A 553 -2.40 25.75 2.03
C LYS A 553 -1.74 26.00 0.67
N GLY A 554 -1.48 24.95 -0.09
CA GLY A 554 -0.92 24.95 -1.44
C GLY A 554 -1.94 24.91 -2.57
N ALA A 555 -3.25 24.85 -2.28
CA ALA A 555 -4.28 24.75 -3.30
C ALA A 555 -4.30 25.97 -4.24
N SER A 556 -4.47 25.73 -5.54
CA SER A 556 -4.48 26.80 -6.54
C SER A 556 -5.74 27.67 -6.43
N GLU A 557 -5.66 28.94 -6.83
CA GLU A 557 -6.83 29.83 -6.85
C GLU A 557 -7.90 29.33 -7.82
N ALA A 558 -7.51 28.73 -8.94
CA ALA A 558 -8.44 28.12 -9.89
C ALA A 558 -9.23 26.96 -9.29
N GLU A 559 -8.60 26.11 -8.48
CA GLU A 559 -9.29 25.01 -7.77
C GLU A 559 -10.23 25.55 -6.70
N LYS A 560 -9.83 26.60 -5.96
CA LYS A 560 -10.69 27.23 -4.95
C LYS A 560 -11.96 27.81 -5.57
N GLU A 561 -11.84 28.53 -6.68
CA GLU A 561 -12.99 29.10 -7.39
C GLU A 561 -13.91 28.02 -7.96
N ALA A 562 -13.34 27.04 -8.67
CA ALA A 562 -14.12 25.97 -9.29
C ALA A 562 -14.82 25.10 -8.24
N ALA A 563 -14.16 24.80 -7.13
CA ALA A 563 -14.71 23.98 -6.06
C ALA A 563 -15.80 24.72 -5.25
N ALA A 564 -15.71 26.05 -5.11
CA ALA A 564 -16.77 26.84 -4.53
C ALA A 564 -18.06 26.80 -5.39
N VAL A 565 -17.92 26.88 -6.72
CA VAL A 565 -19.06 26.73 -7.65
C VAL A 565 -19.64 25.32 -7.58
N MET A 566 -18.79 24.31 -7.55
CA MET A 566 -19.21 22.91 -7.43
C MET A 566 -19.90 22.61 -6.11
N ALA A 567 -19.47 23.17 -4.98
CA ALA A 567 -20.14 22.97 -3.70
C ALA A 567 -21.62 23.38 -3.76
N GLN A 568 -21.92 24.49 -4.46
CA GLN A 568 -23.29 24.93 -4.69
C GLN A 568 -24.04 24.02 -5.67
N GLU A 569 -23.38 23.60 -6.75
CA GLU A 569 -24.01 22.73 -7.75
C GLU A 569 -24.25 21.32 -7.22
N TYR A 570 -23.39 20.84 -6.33
CA TYR A 570 -23.56 19.58 -5.62
C TYR A 570 -24.86 19.57 -4.82
N LEU A 571 -25.14 20.64 -4.06
CA LEU A 571 -26.42 20.78 -3.34
C LEU A 571 -27.63 20.81 -4.29
N ARG A 572 -27.51 21.48 -5.45
CA ARG A 572 -28.61 21.56 -6.45
C ARG A 572 -28.88 20.24 -7.16
N SER A 573 -27.84 19.47 -7.42
CA SER A 573 -27.91 18.24 -8.23
C SER A 573 -28.11 16.97 -7.42
N ASP A 574 -28.09 17.06 -6.08
CA ASP A 574 -28.29 15.92 -5.21
C ASP A 574 -29.71 15.31 -5.42
N PRO A 575 -29.80 14.03 -5.83
CA PRO A 575 -31.07 13.37 -6.14
C PRO A 575 -31.99 13.18 -4.93
N SER A 576 -31.49 13.36 -3.71
CA SER A 576 -32.27 13.28 -2.48
C SER A 576 -33.08 14.55 -2.19
N GLY A 577 -32.93 15.60 -2.99
CA GLY A 577 -33.66 16.86 -2.81
C GLY A 577 -33.15 17.65 -1.61
N ARG A 578 -31.83 17.85 -1.53
CA ARG A 578 -31.16 18.61 -0.46
C ARG A 578 -31.71 20.02 -0.37
N ASP A 579 -31.74 20.55 0.85
CA ASP A 579 -32.04 21.96 1.08
C ASP A 579 -30.92 22.82 0.47
N LEU A 580 -31.29 23.77 -0.39
CA LEU A 580 -30.33 24.70 -1.01
C LEU A 580 -29.74 25.68 0.01
N ASP A 581 -30.41 25.86 1.15
CA ASP A 581 -29.94 26.66 2.28
C ASP A 581 -29.00 25.87 3.22
N THR A 582 -28.63 24.63 2.85
CA THR A 582 -27.62 23.85 3.58
C THR A 582 -26.32 24.67 3.70
N PRO A 583 -25.84 24.95 4.92
CA PRO A 583 -24.68 25.81 5.12
C PRO A 583 -23.40 25.19 4.53
N ILE A 584 -22.67 26.01 3.77
CA ILE A 584 -21.31 25.69 3.29
C ILE A 584 -20.30 26.38 4.21
N ILE A 585 -19.52 25.60 4.96
CA ILE A 585 -18.57 26.09 5.96
C ILE A 585 -17.15 26.01 5.39
N VAL A 586 -16.50 27.16 5.22
CA VAL A 586 -15.11 27.20 4.73
C VAL A 586 -14.13 26.89 5.86
N VAL A 587 -13.29 25.88 5.65
CA VAL A 587 -12.25 25.44 6.57
C VAL A 587 -10.89 25.60 5.91
N LYS A 588 -9.89 26.11 6.63
CA LYS A 588 -8.52 26.24 6.12
C LYS A 588 -7.61 25.24 6.82
N GLN A 589 -6.64 24.70 6.09
CA GLN A 589 -5.61 23.83 6.66
C GLN A 589 -4.97 24.42 7.92
N GLY A 590 -4.90 23.63 8.99
CA GLY A 590 -4.35 24.02 10.29
C GLY A 590 -5.31 24.84 11.17
N CYS A 591 -6.49 25.19 10.66
CA CYS A 591 -7.55 25.90 11.39
C CYS A 591 -8.85 25.08 11.41
N GLU A 592 -8.74 23.74 11.39
CA GLU A 592 -9.90 22.85 11.37
C GLU A 592 -10.65 22.88 12.70
N PRO A 593 -11.96 23.21 12.72
CA PRO A 593 -12.74 23.20 13.95
C PRO A 593 -13.06 21.76 14.38
N PRO A 594 -13.37 21.52 15.68
CA PRO A 594 -13.76 20.19 16.15
C PRO A 594 -14.96 19.59 15.39
N THR A 595 -15.88 20.43 14.90
CA THR A 595 -17.03 20.01 14.08
C THR A 595 -16.64 19.45 12.72
N PHE A 596 -15.41 19.70 12.25
CA PHE A 596 -14.82 19.12 11.04
C PHE A 596 -13.96 17.90 11.41
N THR A 597 -13.02 18.07 12.35
CA THR A 597 -12.04 17.01 12.69
C THR A 597 -12.70 15.77 13.28
N GLY A 598 -13.85 15.90 13.93
CA GLY A 598 -14.63 14.77 14.46
C GLY A 598 -15.17 13.81 13.40
N TRP A 599 -15.13 14.14 12.11
CA TRP A 599 -15.51 13.20 11.05
C TRP A 599 -14.37 12.29 10.62
N PHE A 600 -13.15 12.55 11.09
CA PHE A 600 -11.98 11.77 10.76
C PHE A 600 -11.56 10.93 11.96
N LEU A 601 -11.34 9.64 11.72
CA LEU A 601 -10.77 8.76 12.75
C LEU A 601 -9.35 9.20 13.10
N ALA A 602 -9.10 9.40 14.40
CA ALA A 602 -7.79 9.68 14.96
C ALA A 602 -7.06 10.88 14.31
N TRP A 603 -7.76 12.02 14.20
CA TRP A 603 -7.19 13.26 13.69
C TRP A 603 -5.93 13.67 14.47
N ASP A 604 -4.84 13.89 13.75
CA ASP A 604 -3.58 14.39 14.27
C ASP A 604 -3.41 15.88 13.94
N PRO A 605 -3.49 16.78 14.93
CA PRO A 605 -3.29 18.22 14.70
C PRO A 605 -1.89 18.57 14.20
N LEU A 606 -0.91 17.67 14.36
CA LEU A 606 0.48 17.90 13.99
C LEU A 606 0.88 17.24 12.67
N CYS A 607 -0.04 16.55 11.97
CA CYS A 607 0.25 15.87 10.70
C CYS A 607 0.88 16.79 9.63
N TRP A 608 0.63 18.10 9.70
CA TRP A 608 1.17 19.10 8.78
C TRP A 608 2.53 19.67 9.20
N SER A 609 3.02 19.35 10.39
CA SER A 609 4.24 19.94 10.97
C SER A 609 5.52 19.23 10.53
N ASP A 610 5.41 17.98 10.07
CA ASP A 610 6.55 17.07 9.84
C ASP A 610 6.96 16.89 8.37
N LYS A 611 6.40 17.67 7.43
CA LYS A 611 6.74 17.53 6.02
C LYS A 611 8.03 18.28 5.68
N LYS A 612 9.07 17.49 5.39
CA LYS A 612 10.36 17.99 4.90
C LYS A 612 10.19 18.78 3.61
N SER A 613 10.90 19.89 3.50
CA SER A 613 10.91 20.70 2.28
C SER A 613 11.60 19.95 1.12
N TYR A 614 11.35 20.39 -0.13
CA TYR A 614 12.05 19.84 -1.30
C TYR A 614 13.58 19.84 -1.13
N GLU A 615 14.14 20.92 -0.59
CA GLU A 615 15.59 21.03 -0.35
C GLU A 615 16.08 20.05 0.71
N GLU A 616 15.30 19.85 1.78
CA GLU A 616 15.62 18.88 2.84
C GLU A 616 15.55 17.44 2.33
N LEU A 617 14.55 17.10 1.51
CA LEU A 617 14.43 15.80 0.86
C LEU A 617 15.53 15.56 -0.17
N LYS A 618 15.86 16.58 -0.98
CA LYS A 618 16.96 16.54 -1.94
C LYS A 618 18.30 16.33 -1.22
N ALA A 619 18.52 16.99 -0.08
CA ALA A 619 19.72 16.80 0.73
C ALA A 619 19.79 15.40 1.37
N GLU A 620 18.67 14.85 1.85
CA GLU A 620 18.59 13.48 2.40
C GLU A 620 18.93 12.41 1.35
N LEU A 621 18.54 12.64 0.10
CA LEU A 621 18.75 11.72 -1.02
C LEU A 621 20.09 11.95 -1.74
N GLY A 622 20.66 13.14 -1.57
CA GLY A 622 21.83 13.65 -2.29
C GLY A 622 23.19 13.15 -1.81
N ASP A 623 23.28 12.05 -1.06
CA ASP A 623 24.57 11.40 -0.82
C ASP A 623 25.03 10.67 -2.11
N THR A 624 25.59 11.47 -3.03
CA THR A 624 26.02 11.11 -4.38
C THR A 624 27.37 10.39 -4.43
N SER A 625 28.02 10.22 -3.27
CA SER A 625 29.40 9.75 -3.13
C SER A 625 29.65 8.34 -3.72
N ASN A 626 28.61 7.51 -3.88
CA ASN A 626 28.68 6.19 -4.54
C ASN A 626 27.95 6.09 -5.90
N ILE A 627 27.32 7.16 -6.39
CA ILE A 627 26.61 7.14 -7.68
C ILE A 627 27.60 6.94 -8.83
N GLY A 628 28.79 7.57 -8.78
CA GLY A 628 29.82 7.40 -9.81
C GLY A 628 30.25 5.94 -10.06
N GLN A 629 30.27 5.10 -9.01
CA GLN A 629 30.58 3.67 -9.15
C GLN A 629 29.44 2.89 -9.83
N LEU A 630 28.18 3.17 -9.49
CA LEU A 630 27.01 2.59 -10.15
C LEU A 630 26.90 3.02 -11.62
N VAL A 631 27.19 4.30 -11.90
CA VAL A 631 27.25 4.87 -13.24
C VAL A 631 28.31 4.14 -14.08
N SER A 632 29.49 3.86 -13.53
CA SER A 632 30.55 3.12 -14.25
C SER A 632 30.15 1.69 -14.64
N GLY A 633 29.33 1.01 -13.82
CA GLY A 633 28.79 -0.31 -14.14
C GLY A 633 27.69 -0.28 -15.20
N LEU A 634 26.86 0.77 -15.20
CA LEU A 634 25.79 0.99 -16.20
C LEU A 634 26.34 1.48 -17.55
N THR A 635 27.47 2.20 -17.54
CA THR A 635 28.07 2.76 -18.75
C THR A 635 28.93 1.76 -19.53
N SER A 636 29.34 0.67 -18.87
CA SER A 636 30.11 -0.44 -19.45
C SER A 636 29.23 -1.34 -20.34
N LYS A 637 28.91 -0.90 -21.55
CA LYS A 637 28.32 -1.78 -22.59
C LYS A 637 29.43 -2.50 -23.36
N GLU A 638 29.67 -3.77 -23.05
CA GLU A 638 30.17 -4.69 -24.08
C GLU A 638 29.08 -4.87 -25.14
N VAL A 639 29.38 -4.43 -26.36
CA VAL A 639 28.49 -4.54 -27.51
C VAL A 639 28.63 -5.94 -28.10
N PHE A 640 27.63 -6.80 -27.91
CA PHE A 640 27.52 -8.05 -28.66
C PHE A 640 27.03 -7.75 -30.08
N THR A 641 27.94 -7.79 -31.06
CA THR A 641 27.60 -7.97 -32.47
C THR A 641 27.83 -9.42 -32.89
N ALA A 642 27.11 -9.85 -33.94
CA ALA A 642 26.99 -11.24 -34.39
C ALA A 642 28.27 -11.90 -34.95
N THR A 643 29.46 -11.36 -34.63
CA THR A 643 30.75 -11.92 -35.09
C THR A 643 31.84 -11.89 -34.01
N THR A 644 31.48 -11.86 -32.72
CA THR A 644 32.47 -11.91 -31.63
C THR A 644 32.62 -13.33 -31.08
N THR A 645 33.78 -13.94 -31.34
CA THR A 645 34.19 -15.20 -30.72
C THR A 645 34.65 -14.92 -29.29
N LEU A 646 33.97 -15.50 -28.30
CA LEU A 646 34.33 -15.41 -26.89
C LEU A 646 35.64 -16.17 -26.61
N THR A 647 36.73 -15.46 -26.35
CA THR A 647 37.88 -16.03 -25.65
C THR A 647 37.65 -15.89 -24.14
N PRO A 648 37.69 -16.98 -23.35
CA PRO A 648 37.53 -16.90 -21.90
C PRO A 648 38.72 -16.16 -21.30
N THR A 649 38.45 -15.13 -20.50
CA THR A 649 39.46 -14.51 -19.62
C THR A 649 40.04 -15.57 -18.70
N LYS A 650 41.34 -15.83 -18.87
CA LYS A 650 42.11 -16.85 -18.17
C LYS A 650 42.30 -16.44 -16.71
N LEU A 651 41.60 -17.11 -15.78
CA LEU A 651 41.89 -17.02 -14.34
C LEU A 651 43.29 -17.62 -14.10
N GLU A 652 44.17 -16.87 -13.43
CA GLU A 652 45.47 -17.41 -12.99
C GLU A 652 45.24 -18.40 -11.85
N THR A 653 45.53 -19.69 -12.12
CA THR A 653 45.48 -20.76 -11.12
C THR A 653 46.88 -21.16 -10.70
N PHE A 654 47.14 -21.24 -9.40
CA PHE A 654 48.40 -21.73 -8.84
C PHE A 654 48.28 -23.21 -8.42
N PRO A 655 49.33 -24.03 -8.63
CA PRO A 655 49.39 -25.41 -8.13
C PRO A 655 49.30 -25.48 -6.60
N LEU A 656 48.64 -26.52 -6.07
CA LEU A 656 48.34 -26.67 -4.65
C LEU A 656 49.61 -26.79 -3.78
N ASP A 657 50.64 -27.43 -4.31
CA ASP A 657 51.96 -27.63 -3.70
C ASP A 657 52.73 -26.32 -3.47
N VAL A 658 52.49 -25.30 -4.29
CA VAL A 658 53.07 -23.95 -4.15
C VAL A 658 52.39 -23.15 -3.04
N LEU A 659 51.13 -23.47 -2.72
CA LEU A 659 50.32 -22.76 -1.72
C LEU A 659 50.34 -23.43 -0.34
N MET A 660 50.59 -24.74 -0.26
CA MET A 660 50.54 -25.48 1.01
C MET A 660 51.86 -25.49 1.78
N ASN A 661 53.00 -25.19 1.14
CA ASN A 661 54.34 -25.26 1.75
C ASN A 661 55.07 -23.90 1.80
N THR A 662 54.38 -22.79 1.53
CA THR A 662 54.93 -21.44 1.52
C THR A 662 54.39 -20.66 2.72
N ALA A 663 55.25 -19.93 3.45
CA ALA A 663 54.83 -19.09 4.56
C ALA A 663 53.89 -17.97 4.09
N ALA A 664 52.99 -17.48 4.96
CA ALA A 664 51.95 -16.53 4.57
C ALA A 664 52.51 -15.22 3.97
N GLU A 665 53.66 -14.78 4.47
CA GLU A 665 54.42 -13.63 3.96
C GLU A 665 55.01 -13.80 2.55
N ASP A 666 55.19 -15.04 2.07
CA ASP A 666 55.83 -15.37 0.79
C ASP A 666 54.83 -15.84 -0.28
N LEU A 667 53.51 -15.74 -0.03
CA LEU A 667 52.49 -16.11 -1.00
C LEU A 667 52.41 -15.10 -2.18
N PRO A 668 52.07 -15.55 -3.40
CA PRO A 668 51.90 -14.67 -4.55
C PRO A 668 50.91 -13.53 -4.27
N ARG A 669 51.22 -12.32 -4.77
CA ARG A 669 50.39 -11.12 -4.55
C ARG A 669 48.94 -11.38 -4.98
N GLY A 670 48.01 -11.17 -4.04
CA GLY A 670 46.56 -11.33 -4.25
C GLY A 670 45.95 -12.59 -3.64
N VAL A 671 46.75 -13.52 -3.12
CA VAL A 671 46.27 -14.74 -2.45
C VAL A 671 45.97 -14.48 -0.97
N ASP A 672 44.68 -14.54 -0.59
CA ASP A 672 44.23 -14.46 0.81
C ASP A 672 44.13 -15.87 1.44
N PRO A 673 44.99 -16.22 2.43
CA PRO A 673 44.99 -17.54 3.05
C PRO A 673 43.76 -17.84 3.92
N SER A 674 42.95 -16.82 4.26
CA SER A 674 41.75 -16.95 5.10
C SER A 674 40.49 -17.34 4.32
N ARG A 675 40.52 -17.27 2.98
CA ARG A 675 39.39 -17.61 2.11
C ARG A 675 39.75 -18.76 1.19
N LYS A 676 39.18 -19.95 1.45
CA LYS A 676 39.41 -21.18 0.65
C LYS A 676 38.11 -21.62 -0.02
N GLU A 677 38.02 -21.53 -1.34
CA GLU A 677 36.94 -22.15 -2.11
C GLU A 677 37.46 -23.29 -2.98
N VAL A 678 36.90 -24.49 -2.82
CA VAL A 678 37.27 -25.68 -3.59
C VAL A 678 36.27 -25.85 -4.74
N SER A 679 36.72 -25.67 -5.98
CA SER A 679 35.89 -25.90 -7.17
C SER A 679 36.17 -27.28 -7.77
N ARG A 680 35.12 -28.04 -8.10
CA ARG A 680 35.19 -29.35 -8.77
C ARG A 680 34.66 -29.18 -10.20
N VAL A 681 35.55 -29.12 -11.19
CA VAL A 681 35.16 -28.93 -12.59
C VAL A 681 34.68 -30.26 -13.18
N GLY A 682 33.39 -30.38 -13.48
CA GLY A 682 32.82 -31.49 -14.24
C GLY A 682 32.67 -31.10 -15.72
N GLY A 683 33.43 -31.76 -16.61
CA GLY A 683 33.29 -31.57 -18.05
C GLY A 683 32.16 -32.42 -18.64
N SER A 684 31.27 -31.81 -19.42
CA SER A 684 30.29 -32.50 -20.25
C SER A 684 30.91 -32.94 -21.59
N GLY A 685 30.82 -34.24 -21.90
CA GLY A 685 30.88 -34.73 -23.29
C GLY A 685 31.88 -35.85 -23.56
N GLY A 686 31.38 -37.10 -23.60
CA GLY A 686 31.83 -38.13 -24.52
C GLY A 686 33.05 -38.99 -24.12
N GLY A 687 32.79 -40.24 -23.72
CA GLY A 687 33.63 -41.39 -24.07
C GLY A 687 34.81 -41.74 -23.16
N ALA A 688 34.56 -42.75 -22.32
CA ALA A 688 35.48 -43.82 -21.90
C ALA A 688 36.46 -43.64 -20.72
N ARG A 689 36.48 -44.75 -19.95
CA ARG A 689 37.48 -45.31 -19.02
C ARG A 689 37.51 -44.84 -17.56
N ALA A 690 37.35 -45.85 -16.70
CA ALA A 690 37.52 -45.79 -15.26
C ALA A 690 39.00 -45.65 -14.89
N GLY A 691 39.28 -44.75 -13.94
CA GLY A 691 40.56 -44.68 -13.23
C GLY A 691 41.31 -43.36 -13.35
N GLU A 692 40.73 -42.24 -12.90
CA GLU A 692 41.50 -41.02 -12.57
C GLU A 692 40.80 -40.24 -11.43
N ALA A 693 41.55 -39.88 -10.39
CA ALA A 693 41.05 -39.14 -9.23
C ALA A 693 40.99 -37.62 -9.51
N PRO A 694 39.97 -36.90 -9.03
CA PRO A 694 39.82 -35.48 -9.34
C PRO A 694 40.84 -34.60 -8.60
N GLN A 695 41.58 -33.76 -9.34
CA GLN A 695 42.45 -32.71 -8.79
C GLN A 695 41.62 -31.51 -8.28
N LEU A 696 42.01 -30.92 -7.14
CA LEU A 696 41.37 -29.76 -6.49
C LEU A 696 42.16 -28.48 -6.80
N LYS A 697 41.48 -27.37 -7.15
CA LYS A 697 42.08 -26.02 -7.30
C LYS A 697 41.22 -24.94 -6.61
N LEU A 698 41.88 -23.92 -6.04
CA LEU A 698 41.27 -22.76 -5.35
C LEU A 698 41.21 -21.51 -6.26
N SER A 699 40.17 -20.68 -6.12
CA SER A 699 39.99 -19.38 -6.81
C SER A 699 39.75 -18.21 -5.82
N LEU A 700 40.16 -16.99 -6.18
CA LEU A 700 40.03 -15.76 -5.38
C LEU A 700 38.99 -14.79 -5.97
N ILE A 701 38.28 -14.06 -5.11
CA ILE A 701 37.38 -12.93 -5.44
C ILE A 701 37.99 -11.65 -4.85
N SER A 702 38.17 -10.62 -5.66
CA SER A 702 38.66 -9.30 -5.21
C SER A 702 37.52 -8.46 -4.61
N SER A 703 37.82 -7.72 -3.54
CA SER A 703 37.00 -6.61 -3.01
C SER A 703 37.93 -5.41 -2.76
N PRO A 704 37.56 -4.17 -3.12
CA PRO A 704 38.40 -3.01 -2.84
C PRO A 704 38.02 -2.36 -1.50
N SER A 705 38.97 -2.31 -0.56
CA SER A 705 38.94 -1.37 0.56
C SER A 705 40.34 -0.79 0.76
N ASN A 706 40.46 0.54 0.73
CA ASN A 706 41.63 1.22 1.28
C ASN A 706 41.19 2.56 1.88
N THR A 707 41.14 2.62 3.21
CA THR A 707 41.38 3.84 3.98
C THR A 707 42.37 3.49 5.08
N SER A 708 43.54 4.13 5.02
CA SER A 708 44.62 4.04 6.00
C SER A 708 44.26 4.76 7.30
N PRO A 709 44.72 4.26 8.47
CA PRO A 709 44.52 4.93 9.75
C PRO A 709 45.74 5.79 10.15
N THR A 710 45.47 6.99 10.65
CA THR A 710 46.41 7.82 11.42
C THR A 710 46.63 7.23 12.82
N ARG A 711 47.87 7.31 13.27
CA ARG A 711 48.45 6.62 14.43
C ARG A 711 48.44 7.54 15.66
N THR A 712 47.96 7.08 16.82
CA THR A 712 48.45 7.53 18.14
C THR A 712 48.11 6.53 19.26
N SER A 713 49.12 5.73 19.59
CA SER A 713 49.56 5.15 20.87
C SER A 713 48.69 5.07 22.15
N ARG A 714 48.82 3.89 22.80
CA ARG A 714 48.88 3.56 24.26
C ARG A 714 47.52 3.52 24.99
N LEU A 715 47.15 2.53 25.83
CA LEU A 715 47.89 1.67 26.76
C LEU A 715 47.09 0.37 27.06
N PHE A 716 47.83 -0.70 27.39
CA PHE A 716 47.37 -1.97 27.99
C PHE A 716 46.72 -1.77 29.38
N SER A 717 45.75 -2.62 29.74
CA SER A 717 45.81 -3.52 30.92
C SER A 717 44.46 -4.20 31.22
N ALA A 718 44.56 -5.48 31.61
CA ALA A 718 43.59 -6.43 32.18
C ALA A 718 42.64 -7.14 31.20
#